data_AF-A0A2C5WZL5-F1
#
_entry.id   AF-A0A2C5WZL5-F1
#
_cell.length_a   1.000
_cell.length_b   1.000
_cell.length_c   1.000
_cell.angle_alpha   90.00
_cell.angle_beta   90.00
_cell.angle_gamma   90.00
#
_symmetry.space_group_name_H-M   'P 1'
#
loop_
_entity.id
_entity.type
_entity.pdbx_description
1 polymer ?
#
loop_
_entity_poly.entity_id
_entity_poly.type
_entity_poly.pdbx_seq_one_letter_code
_entity_poly.pdbx_strand_id
1 'polypeptide(L)'
;MSALHTRLAFVSLCGLTSYIWSSNVITKYAVLDDPQTTLLLVLLLASGILRFASFYVGRVPGAGAPAYDPISTRKAKAKSGQSGSLLPSGVPEKPSPYLQHVLIFCLILRVSAFHSVNSQQQCSSSGLEPLFGLLVFIYDFAYNPADSPPEPDGPEDMWASVWDDFVEYLKTTPLAGLSVMALISLCTYITTTQTISSTYFCSSIVNNASYTVFLQLVGLILDTVCTVLLWRILWWAKTAKVRLRILSHTLFITVLGCGLMVIHSKYSTDPSPFIVTPGVVIHDGLALAIWLVSFCQILCETSLVGAPTLVVAAVGVSAGIVNMLKLGSWLQISRFVSICPLLFILVALIFQTVSLDYSVMSFGSRFTIYSFLLTSIFICLIMSLFSTDPFHNHPLKRMIYERRVENQRWLIHAGTSKFLRVAVSEYKLRYHRDPPHGFSQWFRWAMDHNAIVIDNFDQISSDLAPFWHIPPAELRARTKELGKDPDVALISVRDSNVSSNLPKDLRIPELDTLLSIVSEFAEHLPDLEFAVNLAGHPRVLPVGAERIYPFSLSSTTSKRSRVQPNPDDTHIAESSPSSYLLDKWKQTEASYFRRMYVDACPKDSPVYRGQSYMLSDHCTACESAHGTDWSQFPDEWDKALDTCLQPDLMHLHSFFSYSPTSHRVYSKLMPLFGKTKVGPFGDIIIPFDEQLPANFDSNLDFEDRQSHLFWRGNFTEVVAPQTHDLSPLGSETFVRDQAFHADLQHRAVHLVNNASASQLSTMVISRKVKKLKKSKKGKKKAKSTWEFEYIYSHMRTSQLNSLLPFDMAFDASSHICSQSKTRDLANCIRAKSEFNSQPRAIALENRFVFLPDSPLKPAPETLQTLHSASVPFVSTIFRQWWTERVHPWVHFVPIDPRLQALHSTLAYFTGLTIPEPGHEHDYEHGNAKTNEESKQVDEEDAKEAEGETKEVDEVEAKEGAGSGAFSQKDQHERDEPGKDRAAVQGANGQIMGYPGVGITDAEPTDSEEDSEADAESDTRPEMNYVEMKAAESDARWIALEGRSWARKVLRREDAGVYLYRLLLEWGRLVSDDRDSAGEITESI
;
A
#
# COMPACT_ATOMS: atom_id res chain seq x y z
N MET A 1 51.41 3.34 13.94
CA MET A 1 50.53 2.46 13.13
C MET A 1 49.23 2.10 13.85
N SER A 2 49.18 1.64 15.11
CA SER A 2 47.89 1.29 15.76
C SER A 2 46.86 2.45 15.78
N ALA A 3 47.30 3.69 16.03
CA ALA A 3 46.45 4.88 16.00
C ALA A 3 45.86 5.23 14.61
N LEU A 4 46.49 4.81 13.52
CA LEU A 4 45.96 4.99 12.15
C LEU A 4 44.80 4.02 11.90
N HIS A 5 44.91 2.79 12.42
CA HIS A 5 43.87 1.77 12.31
C HIS A 5 42.63 2.09 13.10
N THR A 6 42.80 2.56 14.35
CA THR A 6 41.66 2.99 15.17
C THR A 6 40.92 4.15 14.52
N ARG A 7 41.65 5.04 13.84
CA ARG A 7 41.06 6.13 13.04
C ARG A 7 40.31 5.62 11.83
N LEU A 8 40.90 4.75 11.00
CA LEU A 8 40.24 4.23 9.79
C LEU A 8 38.99 3.40 10.12
N ALA A 9 39.05 2.57 11.17
CA ALA A 9 37.90 1.79 11.64
C ALA A 9 36.77 2.68 12.13
N PHE A 10 37.08 3.74 12.90
CA PHE A 10 36.09 4.71 13.36
C PHE A 10 35.47 5.49 12.21
N VAL A 11 36.28 5.95 11.25
CA VAL A 11 35.79 6.65 10.04
C VAL A 11 34.91 5.74 9.20
N SER A 12 35.28 4.46 9.05
CA SER A 12 34.47 3.48 8.32
C SER A 12 33.13 3.22 9.02
N LEU A 13 33.13 3.08 10.35
CA LEU A 13 31.91 2.93 11.13
C LEU A 13 30.99 4.15 10.98
N CYS A 14 31.51 5.37 11.17
CA CYS A 14 30.74 6.60 10.99
C CYS A 14 30.21 6.74 9.57
N GLY A 15 31.02 6.42 8.56
CA GLY A 15 30.61 6.45 7.16
C GLY A 15 29.49 5.46 6.87
N LEU A 16 29.60 4.23 7.35
CA LEU A 16 28.59 3.18 7.20
C LEU A 16 27.29 3.52 7.92
N THR A 17 27.36 3.95 9.17
CA THR A 17 26.15 4.32 9.93
C THR A 17 25.45 5.51 9.29
N SER A 18 26.22 6.48 8.79
CA SER A 18 25.66 7.66 8.11
C SER A 18 25.08 7.30 6.75
N TYR A 19 25.71 6.38 6.01
CA TYR A 19 25.17 5.86 4.76
C TYR A 19 23.87 5.10 4.97
N ILE A 20 23.84 4.18 5.94
CA ILE A 20 22.65 3.38 6.25
C ILE A 20 21.52 4.29 6.72
N TRP A 21 21.83 5.31 7.53
CA TRP A 21 20.86 6.34 7.91
C TRP A 21 20.34 7.07 6.67
N SER A 22 21.21 7.67 5.86
CA SER A 22 20.79 8.42 4.68
C SER A 22 20.05 7.54 3.67
N SER A 23 20.46 6.30 3.44
CA SER A 23 19.77 5.35 2.55
C SER A 23 18.38 5.04 3.07
N ASN A 24 18.25 4.67 4.35
CA ASN A 24 16.94 4.41 4.94
C ASN A 24 16.05 5.66 4.97
N VAL A 25 16.61 6.83 5.29
CA VAL A 25 15.85 8.07 5.38
C VAL A 25 15.45 8.59 4.00
N ILE A 26 16.33 8.49 3.01
CA ILE A 26 16.00 8.80 1.61
C ILE A 26 14.88 7.87 1.11
N THR A 27 14.86 6.61 1.51
CA THR A 27 13.77 5.69 1.13
C THR A 27 12.47 5.88 1.93
N LYS A 28 12.53 6.47 3.13
CA LYS A 28 11.43 6.51 4.11
C LYS A 28 10.86 7.89 4.42
N TYR A 29 11.56 8.97 4.12
CA TYR A 29 11.16 10.34 4.51
C TYR A 29 11.31 11.34 3.38
N ALA A 30 11.64 10.86 2.18
CA ALA A 30 12.12 11.76 1.16
C ALA A 30 11.01 12.17 0.18
N VAL A 31 10.76 13.48 0.15
CA VAL A 31 11.08 14.25 -1.08
C VAL A 31 10.11 13.96 -2.24
N LEU A 32 8.90 13.47 -1.98
CA LEU A 32 7.92 13.14 -3.04
C LEU A 32 7.13 14.34 -3.57
N ASP A 33 6.81 15.33 -2.73
CA ASP A 33 6.03 16.49 -3.20
C ASP A 33 6.91 17.54 -3.93
N ASP A 34 8.19 17.71 -3.58
CA ASP A 34 9.14 18.54 -4.35
C ASP A 34 10.59 18.02 -4.24
N PRO A 35 10.97 17.06 -5.12
CA PRO A 35 12.24 16.38 -4.98
C PRO A 35 13.46 17.26 -5.22
N GLN A 36 13.31 18.24 -6.09
CA GLN A 36 14.41 19.07 -6.56
C GLN A 36 14.86 20.04 -5.48
N THR A 37 13.91 20.73 -4.83
CA THR A 37 14.25 21.77 -3.85
C THR A 37 14.79 21.19 -2.56
N THR A 38 14.25 20.05 -2.11
CA THR A 38 14.73 19.40 -0.89
C THR A 38 16.16 18.88 -1.08
N LEU A 39 16.45 18.24 -2.21
CA LEU A 39 17.80 17.78 -2.55
C LEU A 39 18.79 18.95 -2.62
N LEU A 40 18.40 20.08 -3.23
CA LEU A 40 19.21 21.29 -3.27
C LEU A 40 19.53 21.81 -1.86
N LEU A 41 18.55 21.82 -0.96
CA LEU A 41 18.73 22.31 0.40
C LEU A 41 19.63 21.39 1.23
N VAL A 42 19.50 20.07 1.08
CA VAL A 42 20.38 19.07 1.70
C VAL A 42 21.82 19.23 1.20
N LEU A 43 22.03 19.39 -0.12
CA LEU A 43 23.35 19.61 -0.71
C LEU A 43 23.97 20.95 -0.25
N LEU A 44 23.15 22.00 -0.13
CA LEU A 44 23.59 23.31 0.36
C LEU A 44 24.05 23.25 1.81
N LEU A 45 23.27 22.61 2.68
CA LEU A 45 23.63 22.41 4.09
C LEU A 45 24.90 21.55 4.21
N ALA A 46 24.99 20.45 3.47
CA ALA A 46 26.19 19.60 3.45
C ALA A 46 27.43 20.40 3.02
N SER A 47 27.33 21.22 1.97
CA SER A 47 28.42 22.11 1.53
C SER A 47 28.84 23.11 2.61
N GLY A 48 27.86 23.70 3.31
CA GLY A 48 28.09 24.63 4.43
C GLY A 48 28.80 23.96 5.61
N ILE A 49 28.36 22.76 6.01
CA ILE A 49 28.95 21.97 7.08
C ILE A 49 30.40 21.60 6.74
N LEU A 50 30.68 21.16 5.52
CA LEU A 50 32.03 20.85 5.05
C LEU A 50 32.93 22.08 5.05
N ARG A 51 32.39 23.24 4.64
CA ARG A 51 33.12 24.51 4.68
C ARG A 51 33.49 24.89 6.11
N PHE A 52 32.53 24.79 7.02
CA PHE A 52 32.71 25.04 8.44
C PHE A 52 33.78 24.09 9.02
N ALA A 53 33.66 22.78 8.80
CA ALA A 53 34.64 21.79 9.23
C ALA A 53 36.07 22.12 8.75
N SER A 54 36.22 22.61 7.51
CA SER A 54 37.53 22.98 6.96
C SER A 54 38.26 24.10 7.73
N PHE A 55 37.53 24.96 8.45
CA PHE A 55 38.13 26.00 9.29
C PHE A 55 38.65 25.45 10.62
N TYR A 56 37.98 24.46 11.20
CA TYR A 56 38.32 23.89 12.51
C TYR A 56 39.33 22.74 12.43
N VAL A 57 39.38 22.00 11.32
CA VAL A 57 40.34 20.90 11.12
C VAL A 57 41.79 21.35 11.28
N GLY A 58 42.12 22.61 10.94
CA GLY A 58 43.46 23.16 11.16
C GLY A 58 43.86 23.36 12.62
N ARG A 59 42.90 23.32 13.56
CA ARG A 59 43.13 23.43 15.01
C ARG A 59 43.25 22.07 15.70
N VAL A 60 42.98 20.97 14.97
CA VAL A 60 43.04 19.61 15.53
C VAL A 60 44.48 19.09 15.47
N PRO A 61 45.11 18.75 16.60
CA PRO A 61 46.46 18.20 16.61
C PRO A 61 46.53 16.88 15.82
N GLY A 62 47.43 16.81 14.83
CA GLY A 62 47.61 15.65 13.96
C GLY A 62 46.77 15.65 12.67
N ALA A 63 45.90 16.63 12.44
CA ALA A 63 45.14 16.76 11.18
C ALA A 63 45.92 17.47 10.05
N GLY A 64 47.08 18.07 10.38
CA GLY A 64 48.00 18.73 9.46
C GLY A 64 49.16 17.85 8.99
N ALA A 65 49.23 16.58 9.39
CA ALA A 65 50.26 15.67 8.89
C ALA A 65 50.00 15.42 7.38
N PRO A 66 50.97 15.71 6.49
CA PRO A 66 50.79 15.46 5.07
C PRO A 66 50.54 13.96 4.84
N ALA A 67 49.49 13.64 4.07
CA ALA A 67 49.35 12.31 3.51
C ALA A 67 50.60 12.03 2.66
N TYR A 68 51.17 10.83 2.84
CA TYR A 68 52.35 10.26 2.17
C TYR A 68 52.89 11.10 1.00
N ASP A 69 54.08 11.69 1.15
CA ASP A 69 54.70 12.54 0.14
C ASP A 69 55.64 11.71 -0.77
N PRO A 70 55.21 11.30 -1.99
CA PRO A 70 56.05 10.51 -2.90
C PRO A 70 57.30 11.28 -3.38
N ILE A 71 57.33 12.61 -3.16
CA ILE A 71 58.47 13.46 -3.51
C ILE A 71 59.59 13.33 -2.45
N SER A 72 59.24 13.06 -1.19
CA SER A 72 60.20 12.84 -0.11
C SER A 72 60.94 11.50 -0.26
N THR A 73 60.23 10.45 -0.69
CA THR A 73 60.81 9.14 -1.06
C THR A 73 61.61 9.21 -2.35
N ARG A 74 61.25 10.07 -3.32
CA ARG A 74 62.13 10.39 -4.48
C ARG A 74 63.47 10.96 -4.03
N LYS A 75 63.51 11.88 -3.05
CA LYS A 75 64.77 12.43 -2.54
C LYS A 75 65.57 11.42 -1.73
N ALA A 76 64.91 10.47 -1.06
CA ALA A 76 65.57 9.37 -0.36
C ALA A 76 66.14 8.30 -1.32
N LYS A 77 65.39 7.90 -2.38
CA LYS A 77 65.86 6.95 -3.42
C LYS A 77 66.88 7.58 -4.39
N ALA A 78 66.77 8.87 -4.71
CA ALA A 78 67.76 9.57 -5.52
C ALA A 78 69.14 9.67 -4.85
N LYS A 79 69.21 9.52 -3.51
CA LYS A 79 70.48 9.35 -2.79
C LYS A 79 71.05 7.92 -2.83
N SER A 80 70.30 6.94 -3.35
CA SER A 80 70.70 5.51 -3.43
C SER A 80 71.08 5.03 -4.84
N GLY A 81 71.16 5.92 -5.84
CA GLY A 81 71.75 5.58 -7.14
C GLY A 81 70.94 4.68 -8.08
N GLN A 82 69.67 4.38 -7.79
CA GLN A 82 68.78 3.70 -8.76
C GLN A 82 68.02 4.73 -9.62
N SER A 83 68.50 4.91 -10.86
CA SER A 83 67.83 5.68 -11.90
C SER A 83 66.76 4.81 -12.58
N GLY A 84 65.50 4.98 -12.18
CA GLY A 84 64.33 4.44 -12.86
C GLY A 84 63.14 5.36 -12.66
N SER A 85 62.70 6.03 -13.73
CA SER A 85 61.58 6.98 -13.73
C SER A 85 60.23 6.28 -13.90
N LEU A 86 59.86 5.41 -12.97
CA LEU A 86 58.53 4.81 -12.93
C LEU A 86 57.83 5.25 -11.64
N LEU A 87 56.71 5.95 -11.79
CA LEU A 87 55.73 6.10 -10.72
C LEU A 87 55.38 4.67 -10.23
N PRO A 88 55.16 4.45 -8.92
CA PRO A 88 54.62 3.19 -8.44
C PRO A 88 53.34 2.86 -9.22
N SER A 89 53.20 1.60 -9.66
CA SER A 89 52.00 1.08 -10.31
C SER A 89 50.76 1.48 -9.50
N GLY A 90 49.76 2.11 -10.12
CA GLY A 90 48.51 2.53 -9.44
C GLY A 90 48.39 4.00 -8.99
N VAL A 91 49.37 4.87 -9.24
CA VAL A 91 49.24 6.32 -8.91
C VAL A 91 48.62 7.11 -10.07
N PRO A 92 47.51 7.85 -9.85
CA PRO A 92 46.86 8.61 -10.91
C PRO A 92 47.72 9.81 -11.36
N GLU A 93 47.77 10.05 -12.68
CA GLU A 93 48.44 11.23 -13.24
C GLU A 93 47.92 12.54 -12.63
N LYS A 94 48.79 13.55 -12.57
CA LYS A 94 48.48 14.85 -11.97
C LYS A 94 47.23 15.46 -12.66
N PRO A 95 46.17 15.79 -11.91
CA PRO A 95 44.93 16.25 -12.50
C PRO A 95 45.11 17.63 -13.15
N SER A 96 44.48 17.81 -14.30
CA SER A 96 44.30 19.13 -14.90
C SER A 96 43.29 19.95 -14.07
N PRO A 97 43.40 21.28 -14.05
CA PRO A 97 42.41 22.12 -13.35
C PRO A 97 41.00 21.99 -13.94
N TYR A 98 40.89 21.61 -15.22
CA TYR A 98 39.60 21.38 -15.89
C TYR A 98 38.83 20.17 -15.36
N LEU A 99 39.51 19.21 -14.71
CA LEU A 99 38.89 17.98 -14.21
C LEU A 99 37.81 18.25 -13.16
N GLN A 100 37.97 19.29 -12.34
CA GLN A 100 36.97 19.69 -11.35
C GLN A 100 35.69 20.24 -12.01
N HIS A 101 35.81 20.95 -13.12
CA HIS A 101 34.65 21.44 -13.86
C HIS A 101 33.88 20.30 -14.54
N VAL A 102 34.59 19.29 -15.06
CA VAL A 102 33.98 18.07 -15.60
C VAL A 102 33.21 17.32 -14.49
N LEU A 103 33.79 17.18 -13.31
CA LEU A 103 33.10 16.57 -12.16
C LEU A 103 31.80 17.31 -11.81
N ILE A 104 31.82 18.64 -11.75
CA ILE A 104 30.62 19.45 -11.48
C ILE A 104 29.54 19.22 -12.55
N PHE A 105 29.93 19.20 -13.83
CA PHE A 105 28.99 18.93 -14.93
C PHE A 105 28.36 17.54 -14.82
N CYS A 106 29.16 16.51 -14.53
CA CYS A 106 28.67 15.15 -14.30
C CYS A 106 27.69 15.09 -13.12
N LEU A 107 27.96 15.80 -12.02
CA LEU A 107 27.06 15.86 -10.86
C LEU A 107 25.72 16.55 -11.20
N ILE A 108 25.74 17.62 -11.99
CA ILE A 108 24.51 18.29 -12.45
C ILE A 108 23.68 17.33 -13.32
N LEU A 109 24.31 16.64 -14.28
CA LEU A 109 23.63 15.62 -15.08
C LEU A 109 23.07 14.48 -14.23
N ARG A 110 23.82 14.04 -13.21
CA ARG A 110 23.40 12.97 -12.30
C ARG A 110 22.18 13.35 -11.47
N VAL A 111 22.12 14.59 -10.98
CA VAL A 111 20.95 15.14 -10.26
C VAL A 111 19.74 15.26 -11.19
N SER A 112 19.95 15.69 -12.43
CA SER A 112 18.88 15.74 -13.45
C SER A 112 18.33 14.34 -13.76
N ALA A 113 19.19 13.35 -13.98
CA ALA A 113 18.80 11.96 -14.21
C ALA A 113 18.05 11.37 -13.01
N PHE A 114 18.51 11.63 -11.78
CA PHE A 114 17.81 11.22 -10.56
C PHE A 114 16.39 11.80 -10.50
N HIS A 115 16.23 13.08 -10.84
CA HIS A 115 14.93 13.71 -10.86
C HIS A 115 13.99 13.09 -11.91
N SER A 116 14.48 12.83 -13.12
CA SER A 116 13.69 12.19 -14.17
C SER A 116 13.31 10.74 -13.85
N VAL A 117 14.16 9.99 -13.12
CA VAL A 117 13.80 8.65 -12.64
C VAL A 117 12.76 8.76 -11.51
N ASN A 118 12.92 9.72 -10.59
CA ASN A 118 11.98 9.93 -9.49
C ASN A 118 10.60 10.45 -9.92
N SER A 119 10.49 11.10 -11.09
CA SER A 119 9.16 11.47 -11.62
C SER A 119 8.40 10.27 -12.19
N GLN A 120 9.09 9.14 -12.44
CA GLN A 120 8.51 7.90 -12.98
C GLN A 120 8.97 6.67 -12.18
N GLN A 121 8.92 6.74 -10.84
CA GLN A 121 9.36 5.65 -9.96
C GLN A 121 8.68 4.31 -10.26
N GLN A 122 7.43 4.33 -10.73
CA GLN A 122 6.68 3.11 -11.08
C GLN A 122 7.32 2.28 -12.19
N CYS A 123 8.11 2.91 -13.07
CA CYS A 123 8.78 2.24 -14.16
C CYS A 123 10.27 1.99 -13.88
N SER A 124 10.73 2.31 -12.67
CA SER A 124 12.11 2.07 -12.25
C SER A 124 12.30 0.60 -11.92
N SER A 125 13.48 0.06 -12.26
CA SER A 125 13.86 -1.30 -11.89
C SER A 125 14.75 -1.28 -10.65
N SER A 126 14.43 -2.10 -9.66
CA SER A 126 15.25 -2.24 -8.44
C SER A 126 16.47 -3.13 -8.71
N GLY A 127 17.62 -2.77 -8.12
CA GLY A 127 18.81 -3.62 -8.12
C GLY A 127 19.84 -3.31 -9.21
N LEU A 128 19.76 -2.18 -9.90
CA LEU A 128 20.84 -1.77 -10.81
C LEU A 128 22.02 -1.14 -10.04
N GLU A 129 21.75 -0.58 -8.86
CA GLU A 129 22.71 0.12 -8.00
C GLU A 129 23.92 -0.74 -7.56
N PRO A 130 23.76 -2.03 -7.21
CA PRO A 130 24.87 -2.89 -6.79
C PRO A 130 25.94 -3.14 -7.86
N LEU A 131 25.64 -2.89 -9.15
CA LEU A 131 26.61 -3.00 -10.25
C LEU A 131 27.68 -1.90 -10.20
N PHE A 132 27.50 -0.86 -9.37
CA PHE A 132 28.46 0.24 -9.20
C PHE A 132 29.87 -0.25 -8.84
N GLY A 133 29.97 -1.17 -7.87
CA GLY A 133 31.25 -1.71 -7.43
C GLY A 133 32.00 -2.48 -8.53
N LEU A 134 31.25 -3.23 -9.36
CA LEU A 134 31.78 -3.97 -10.49
C LEU A 134 32.35 -3.03 -11.57
N LEU A 135 31.63 -1.96 -11.91
CA LEU A 135 32.08 -0.98 -12.91
C LEU A 135 33.36 -0.25 -12.48
N VAL A 136 33.47 0.13 -11.21
CA VAL A 136 34.69 0.73 -10.67
C VAL A 136 35.86 -0.25 -10.74
N PHE A 137 35.64 -1.53 -10.44
CA PHE A 137 36.68 -2.56 -10.55
C PHE A 137 37.12 -2.75 -12.00
N ILE A 138 36.19 -2.83 -12.96
CA ILE A 138 36.52 -2.95 -14.39
C ILE A 138 37.38 -1.79 -14.86
N TYR A 139 37.08 -0.56 -14.40
CA TYR A 139 37.91 0.60 -14.71
C TYR A 139 39.32 0.49 -14.12
N ASP A 140 39.44 0.09 -12.85
CA ASP A 140 40.74 -0.07 -12.19
C ASP A 140 41.59 -1.15 -12.87
N PHE A 141 40.97 -2.29 -13.22
CA PHE A 141 41.60 -3.38 -13.97
C PHE A 141 42.09 -2.94 -15.35
N ALA A 142 41.29 -2.15 -16.08
CA ALA A 142 41.65 -1.68 -17.42
C ALA A 142 42.78 -0.63 -17.41
N TYR A 143 42.88 0.18 -16.35
CA TYR A 143 43.86 1.26 -16.26
C TYR A 143 45.16 0.85 -15.55
N ASN A 144 45.07 -0.11 -14.62
CA ASN A 144 46.18 -0.69 -13.88
C ASN A 144 46.25 -2.22 -14.13
N PRO A 145 46.59 -2.68 -15.36
CA PRO A 145 46.83 -4.10 -15.58
C PRO A 145 47.97 -4.55 -14.66
N ALA A 146 47.80 -5.67 -13.97
CA ALA A 146 48.82 -6.21 -13.08
C ALA A 146 50.15 -6.31 -13.82
N ASP A 147 51.19 -5.65 -13.30
CA ASP A 147 52.56 -5.92 -13.71
C ASP A 147 52.83 -7.43 -13.53
N SER A 148 53.67 -8.01 -14.39
CA SER A 148 54.05 -9.43 -14.35
C SER A 148 54.28 -9.92 -12.91
N PRO A 149 53.87 -11.15 -12.55
CA PRO A 149 54.04 -11.68 -11.20
C PRO A 149 55.48 -11.41 -10.74
N PRO A 150 55.69 -10.90 -9.52
CA PRO A 150 57.04 -10.61 -9.03
C PRO A 150 57.90 -11.87 -9.19
N GLU A 151 59.09 -11.72 -9.76
CA GLU A 151 60.08 -12.80 -9.73
C GLU A 151 60.25 -13.24 -8.26
N PRO A 152 60.24 -14.55 -7.97
CA PRO A 152 60.29 -15.02 -6.58
C PRO A 152 61.59 -14.50 -5.92
N ASP A 153 61.42 -13.62 -4.93
CA ASP A 153 62.51 -13.10 -4.11
C ASP A 153 62.96 -14.18 -3.11
N GLY A 154 63.67 -15.21 -3.60
CA GLY A 154 64.36 -16.19 -2.76
C GLY A 154 64.10 -17.66 -3.14
N PRO A 155 64.89 -18.60 -2.57
CA PRO A 155 64.69 -20.02 -2.80
C PRO A 155 63.30 -20.45 -2.35
N GLU A 156 62.58 -21.20 -3.19
CA GLU A 156 61.25 -21.76 -2.91
C GLU A 156 61.21 -22.34 -1.48
N ASP A 157 60.37 -21.75 -0.63
CA ASP A 157 60.24 -22.14 0.76
C ASP A 157 59.58 -23.54 0.79
N MET A 158 60.37 -24.61 0.91
CA MET A 158 59.89 -26.01 0.86
C MET A 158 58.84 -26.38 1.92
N TRP A 159 58.58 -25.49 2.87
CA TRP A 159 57.58 -25.63 3.93
C TRP A 159 56.35 -24.74 3.72
N ALA A 160 56.25 -24.03 2.59
CA ALA A 160 55.04 -23.31 2.22
C ALA A 160 53.88 -24.31 2.11
N SER A 161 52.78 -24.00 2.80
CA SER A 161 51.59 -24.83 2.73
C SER A 161 50.82 -24.51 1.45
N VAL A 162 50.00 -25.44 0.97
CA VAL A 162 49.05 -25.20 -0.14
C VAL A 162 48.17 -23.96 0.12
N TRP A 163 47.97 -23.62 1.39
CA TRP A 163 47.26 -22.41 1.80
C TRP A 163 48.05 -21.13 1.53
N ASP A 164 49.38 -21.15 1.70
CA ASP A 164 50.23 -19.99 1.42
C ASP A 164 50.28 -19.71 -0.08
N ASP A 165 50.40 -20.76 -0.91
CA ASP A 165 50.31 -20.65 -2.38
C ASP A 165 48.95 -20.12 -2.84
N PHE A 166 47.87 -20.55 -2.19
CA PHE A 166 46.52 -20.08 -2.50
C PHE A 166 46.32 -18.61 -2.10
N VAL A 167 46.83 -18.19 -0.94
CA VAL A 167 46.81 -16.80 -0.50
C VAL A 167 47.65 -15.92 -1.43
N GLU A 168 48.81 -16.41 -1.86
CA GLU A 168 49.69 -15.73 -2.81
C GLU A 168 49.04 -15.62 -4.20
N TYR A 169 48.36 -16.67 -4.67
CA TYR A 169 47.55 -16.66 -5.89
C TYR A 169 46.44 -15.60 -5.84
N LEU A 170 45.73 -15.49 -4.70
CA LEU A 170 44.67 -14.51 -4.49
C LEU A 170 45.20 -13.06 -4.47
N LYS A 171 46.43 -12.84 -4.00
CA LYS A 171 47.08 -11.52 -3.98
C LYS A 171 47.62 -11.12 -5.35
N THR A 172 48.12 -12.08 -6.12
CA THR A 172 48.82 -11.82 -7.39
C THR A 172 47.88 -11.81 -8.59
N THR A 173 46.71 -12.47 -8.50
CA THR A 173 45.80 -12.62 -9.64
C THR A 173 44.69 -11.56 -9.63
N PRO A 174 44.70 -10.56 -10.53
CA PRO A 174 43.67 -9.52 -10.59
C PRO A 174 42.27 -10.07 -10.94
N LEU A 175 42.22 -11.22 -11.64
CA LEU A 175 40.99 -11.93 -11.97
C LEU A 175 40.24 -12.42 -10.71
N ALA A 176 40.98 -12.76 -9.65
CA ALA A 176 40.39 -13.19 -8.38
C ALA A 176 39.62 -12.04 -7.72
N GLY A 177 40.19 -10.83 -7.70
CA GLY A 177 39.50 -9.62 -7.22
C GLY A 177 38.22 -9.30 -8.02
N LEU A 178 38.26 -9.45 -9.35
CA LEU A 178 37.08 -9.26 -10.21
C LEU A 178 35.96 -10.25 -9.87
N SER A 179 36.32 -11.52 -9.66
CA SER A 179 35.36 -12.58 -9.32
C SER A 179 34.68 -12.35 -7.96
N VAL A 180 35.44 -11.87 -6.97
CA VAL A 180 34.93 -11.52 -5.64
C VAL A 180 33.96 -10.34 -5.73
N MET A 181 34.30 -9.31 -6.50
CA MET A 181 33.42 -8.16 -6.71
C MET A 181 32.14 -8.51 -7.48
N ALA A 182 32.26 -9.33 -8.53
CA ALA A 182 31.11 -9.83 -9.25
C ALA A 182 30.16 -10.63 -8.34
N LEU A 183 30.72 -11.45 -7.44
CA LEU A 183 29.93 -12.20 -6.47
C LEU A 183 29.21 -11.29 -5.47
N ILE A 184 29.89 -10.27 -4.91
CA ILE A 184 29.27 -9.30 -4.00
C ILE A 184 28.14 -8.54 -4.70
N SER A 185 28.38 -8.04 -5.91
CA SER A 185 27.38 -7.31 -6.69
C SER A 185 26.17 -8.19 -7.05
N LEU A 186 26.40 -9.43 -7.50
CA LEU A 186 25.33 -10.38 -7.83
C LEU A 186 24.51 -10.78 -6.60
N CYS A 187 25.16 -11.10 -5.49
CA CYS A 187 24.46 -11.46 -4.25
C CYS A 187 23.65 -10.27 -3.72
N THR A 188 24.21 -9.06 -3.78
CA THR A 188 23.49 -7.84 -3.40
C THR A 188 22.28 -7.62 -4.30
N TYR A 189 22.44 -7.76 -5.62
CA TYR A 189 21.33 -7.68 -6.60
C TYR A 189 20.19 -8.64 -6.26
N ILE A 190 20.54 -9.92 -6.01
CA ILE A 190 19.56 -10.94 -5.64
C ILE A 190 18.83 -10.54 -4.36
N THR A 191 19.53 -10.06 -3.32
CA THR A 191 18.85 -9.64 -2.07
C THR A 191 17.96 -8.42 -2.22
N THR A 192 18.35 -7.45 -3.06
CA THR A 192 17.58 -6.20 -3.26
C THR A 192 16.36 -6.36 -4.15
N THR A 193 16.31 -7.41 -4.97
CA THR A 193 15.19 -7.65 -5.92
C THR A 193 14.05 -8.50 -5.34
N GLN A 194 14.18 -9.00 -4.10
CA GLN A 194 13.14 -9.81 -3.45
C GLN A 194 12.00 -9.00 -2.81
N THR A 195 11.84 -7.72 -3.15
CA THR A 195 10.72 -6.91 -2.67
C THR A 195 9.46 -7.20 -3.48
N ILE A 196 8.31 -7.20 -2.82
CA ILE A 196 7.02 -7.27 -3.51
C ILE A 196 6.72 -5.89 -4.07
N SER A 197 6.36 -5.83 -5.35
CA SER A 197 5.95 -4.60 -5.99
C SER A 197 4.60 -4.14 -5.44
N SER A 198 4.49 -2.82 -5.25
CA SER A 198 3.21 -2.16 -5.09
C SER A 198 2.32 -2.38 -6.30
N THR A 199 1.02 -2.20 -6.12
CA THR A 199 0.01 -2.19 -7.17
C THR A 199 -0.08 -0.83 -7.88
N TYR A 200 0.83 0.09 -7.58
CA TYR A 200 1.08 1.31 -8.35
C TYR A 200 1.85 0.93 -9.63
N PHE A 201 1.15 0.95 -10.77
CA PHE A 201 1.65 0.33 -12.00
C PHE A 201 2.28 1.31 -12.99
N CYS A 202 3.19 0.80 -13.82
CA CYS A 202 3.76 1.51 -14.97
C CYS A 202 2.91 1.22 -16.22
N SER A 203 2.17 2.20 -16.74
CA SER A 203 1.47 2.03 -18.02
C SER A 203 2.47 2.16 -19.17
N SER A 204 2.52 1.16 -20.04
CA SER A 204 3.34 1.21 -21.26
C SER A 204 2.88 2.25 -22.28
N ILE A 205 1.67 2.80 -22.10
CA ILE A 205 1.05 3.75 -23.03
C ILE A 205 1.39 5.20 -22.63
N VAL A 206 1.41 5.48 -21.33
CA VAL A 206 1.70 6.83 -20.78
C VAL A 206 3.19 6.99 -20.48
N ASN A 207 3.83 5.92 -20.01
CA ASN A 207 5.20 5.96 -19.53
C ASN A 207 6.12 5.11 -20.41
N ASN A 208 7.40 5.50 -20.45
CA ASN A 208 8.40 4.76 -21.20
C ASN A 208 9.39 4.09 -20.23
N ALA A 209 9.09 2.86 -19.84
CA ALA A 209 9.93 2.09 -18.93
C ALA A 209 11.36 1.92 -19.45
N SER A 210 11.55 1.73 -20.75
CA SER A 210 12.89 1.60 -21.34
C SER A 210 13.73 2.86 -21.18
N TYR A 211 13.11 4.04 -21.27
CA TYR A 211 13.78 5.31 -21.05
C TYR A 211 14.16 5.53 -19.59
N THR A 212 13.29 5.13 -18.64
CA THR A 212 13.58 5.21 -17.21
C THR A 212 14.74 4.29 -16.83
N VAL A 213 14.73 3.04 -17.30
CA VAL A 213 15.85 2.09 -17.08
C VAL A 213 17.14 2.59 -17.74
N PHE A 214 17.06 3.16 -18.94
CA PHE A 214 18.20 3.80 -19.58
C PHE A 214 18.79 4.94 -18.73
N LEU A 215 17.95 5.81 -18.16
CA LEU A 215 18.39 6.86 -17.25
C LEU A 215 19.01 6.32 -15.95
N GLN A 216 18.49 5.20 -15.41
CA GLN A 216 19.12 4.52 -14.26
C GLN A 216 20.53 4.04 -14.61
N LEU A 217 20.72 3.44 -15.79
CA LEU A 217 22.03 2.98 -16.27
C LEU A 217 22.98 4.15 -16.54
N VAL A 218 22.50 5.25 -17.12
CA VAL A 218 23.27 6.50 -17.26
C VAL A 218 23.67 7.05 -15.88
N GLY A 219 22.76 7.03 -14.91
CA GLY A 219 23.04 7.40 -13.52
C GLY A 219 24.16 6.57 -12.89
N LEU A 220 24.12 5.24 -13.09
CA LEU A 220 25.14 4.31 -12.60
C LEU A 220 26.54 4.57 -13.23
N ILE A 221 26.58 4.85 -14.53
CA ILE A 221 27.82 5.22 -15.22
C ILE A 221 28.35 6.57 -14.70
N LEU A 222 27.46 7.55 -14.51
CA LEU A 222 27.83 8.85 -13.94
C LEU A 222 28.38 8.72 -12.51
N ASP A 223 27.82 7.84 -11.68
CA ASP A 223 28.33 7.58 -10.33
C ASP A 223 29.75 6.99 -10.36
N THR A 224 30.01 6.08 -11.30
CA THR A 224 31.35 5.52 -11.56
C THR A 224 32.33 6.61 -11.99
N VAL A 225 31.97 7.42 -12.98
CA VAL A 225 32.80 8.52 -13.48
C VAL A 225 33.07 9.56 -12.39
N CYS A 226 32.04 9.97 -11.64
CA CYS A 226 32.19 10.93 -10.55
C CYS A 226 33.15 10.41 -9.48
N THR A 227 33.06 9.13 -9.11
CA THR A 227 33.94 8.50 -8.12
C THR A 227 35.39 8.48 -8.58
N VAL A 228 35.65 8.11 -9.83
CA VAL A 228 36.99 8.11 -10.44
C VAL A 228 37.58 9.53 -10.49
N LEU A 229 36.81 10.51 -10.97
CA LEU A 229 37.24 11.90 -11.04
C LEU A 229 37.53 12.46 -9.64
N LEU A 230 36.66 12.17 -8.68
CA LEU A 230 36.82 12.60 -7.29
C LEU A 230 38.08 12.01 -6.67
N TRP A 231 38.34 10.71 -6.87
CA TRP A 231 39.58 10.06 -6.42
C TRP A 231 40.82 10.72 -7.01
N ARG A 232 40.87 10.95 -8.34
CA ARG A 232 42.00 11.60 -9.02
C ARG A 232 42.27 13.01 -8.50
N ILE A 233 41.23 13.78 -8.16
CA ILE A 233 41.37 15.13 -7.62
C ILE A 233 41.86 15.10 -6.16
N LEU A 234 41.25 14.26 -5.32
CA LEU A 234 41.53 14.22 -3.88
C LEU A 234 42.86 13.57 -3.52
N TRP A 235 43.35 12.64 -4.35
CA TRP A 235 44.66 12.00 -4.16
C TRP A 235 45.80 13.02 -4.09
N TRP A 236 45.75 14.05 -4.94
CA TRP A 236 46.75 15.11 -5.01
C TRP A 236 46.56 16.23 -3.97
N ALA A 237 45.49 16.18 -3.17
CA ALA A 237 45.24 17.14 -2.10
C ALA A 237 46.03 16.77 -0.83
N LYS A 238 47.09 17.53 -0.55
CA LYS A 238 48.10 17.25 0.51
C LYS A 238 47.58 17.27 1.94
N THR A 239 46.45 17.93 2.22
CA THR A 239 45.91 18.06 3.59
C THR A 239 44.41 17.84 3.63
N ALA A 240 43.89 17.30 4.74
CA ALA A 240 42.45 17.14 4.98
C ALA A 240 41.68 18.45 4.83
N LYS A 241 42.31 19.57 5.21
CA LYS A 241 41.77 20.93 5.01
C LYS A 241 41.51 21.25 3.54
N VAL A 242 42.44 20.89 2.63
CA VAL A 242 42.27 21.13 1.20
C VAL A 242 41.21 20.20 0.62
N ARG A 243 41.18 18.92 1.02
CA ARG A 243 40.16 17.95 0.61
C ARG A 243 38.73 18.45 0.92
N LEU A 244 38.49 18.90 2.15
CA LEU A 244 37.18 19.45 2.56
C LEU A 244 36.79 20.71 1.79
N ARG A 245 37.75 21.59 1.48
CA ARG A 245 37.48 22.79 0.68
C ARG A 245 37.08 22.45 -0.76
N ILE A 246 37.78 21.50 -1.39
CA ILE A 246 37.47 21.05 -2.75
C ILE A 246 36.06 20.47 -2.78
N LEU A 247 35.74 19.56 -1.85
CA LEU A 247 34.43 18.94 -1.76
C LEU A 247 33.31 19.96 -1.53
N SER A 248 33.49 20.87 -0.57
CA SER A 248 32.53 21.96 -0.30
C SER A 248 32.31 22.85 -1.53
N HIS A 249 33.38 23.25 -2.23
CA HIS A 249 33.29 24.08 -3.42
C HIS A 249 32.58 23.38 -4.58
N THR A 250 32.91 22.11 -4.83
CA THR A 250 32.27 21.29 -5.85
C THR A 250 30.77 21.16 -5.59
N LEU A 251 30.36 20.85 -4.36
CA LEU A 251 28.93 20.77 -3.99
C LEU A 251 28.23 22.12 -4.13
N PHE A 252 28.86 23.21 -3.70
CA PHE A 252 28.27 24.55 -3.78
C PHE A 252 28.00 24.98 -5.23
N ILE A 253 28.94 24.78 -6.14
CA ILE A 253 28.73 25.08 -7.56
C ILE A 253 27.67 24.16 -8.17
N THR A 254 27.64 22.89 -7.78
CA THR A 254 26.60 21.95 -8.23
C THR A 254 25.20 22.44 -7.82
N VAL A 255 25.06 22.95 -6.59
CA VAL A 255 23.81 23.56 -6.09
C VAL A 255 23.43 24.79 -6.91
N LEU A 256 24.38 25.67 -7.24
CA LEU A 256 24.12 26.84 -8.09
C LEU A 256 23.67 26.42 -9.51
N GLY A 257 24.34 25.44 -10.10
CA GLY A 257 24.00 24.92 -11.44
C GLY A 257 22.62 24.27 -11.47
N CYS A 258 22.33 23.39 -10.52
CA CYS A 258 21.02 22.76 -10.41
C CYS A 258 19.92 23.78 -10.05
N GLY A 259 20.21 24.75 -9.18
CA GLY A 259 19.28 25.82 -8.81
C GLY A 259 18.83 26.66 -10.01
N LEU A 260 19.72 26.97 -10.95
CA LEU A 260 19.35 27.65 -12.20
C LEU A 260 18.37 26.82 -13.06
N MET A 261 18.58 25.50 -13.13
CA MET A 261 17.67 24.59 -13.85
C MET A 261 16.28 24.52 -13.18
N VAL A 262 16.24 24.46 -11.84
CA VAL A 262 14.98 24.46 -11.07
C VAL A 262 14.24 25.78 -11.23
N ILE A 263 14.93 26.92 -11.15
CA ILE A 263 14.33 28.24 -11.36
C ILE A 263 13.76 28.34 -12.77
N HIS A 264 14.47 27.86 -13.80
CA HIS A 264 13.95 27.83 -15.17
C HIS A 264 12.69 26.95 -15.29
N SER A 265 12.70 25.76 -14.67
CA SER A 265 11.55 24.84 -14.65
C SER A 265 10.34 25.42 -13.91
N LYS A 266 10.57 26.01 -12.72
CA LYS A 266 9.52 26.64 -11.90
C LYS A 266 9.04 27.97 -12.44
N TYR A 267 9.81 28.67 -13.27
CA TYR A 267 9.30 29.86 -13.95
C TYR A 267 8.22 29.52 -14.99
N SER A 268 8.17 28.26 -15.44
CA SER A 268 7.17 27.76 -16.38
C SER A 268 5.93 27.13 -15.72
N THR A 269 5.89 27.03 -14.39
CA THR A 269 4.82 26.36 -13.63
C THR A 269 4.45 27.19 -12.39
N ASP A 270 3.18 27.25 -11.99
CA ASP A 270 2.75 28.14 -10.89
C ASP A 270 3.52 27.86 -9.58
N PRO A 271 3.88 28.91 -8.81
CA PRO A 271 4.69 28.76 -7.61
C PRO A 271 3.90 28.10 -6.47
N SER A 272 4.13 26.81 -6.25
CA SER A 272 3.63 26.12 -5.06
C SER A 272 4.37 26.60 -3.79
N PRO A 273 3.67 26.85 -2.67
CA PRO A 273 4.29 27.36 -1.45
C PRO A 273 5.25 26.35 -0.82
N PHE A 274 6.54 26.71 -0.85
CA PHE A 274 7.70 25.97 -0.34
C PHE A 274 7.69 25.87 1.18
N ILE A 275 7.48 24.68 1.76
CA ILE A 275 7.79 24.45 3.18
C ILE A 275 8.34 23.03 3.35
N VAL A 276 9.62 22.97 3.67
CA VAL A 276 10.31 21.73 4.05
C VAL A 276 10.38 21.68 5.58
N THR A 277 10.14 20.52 6.18
CA THR A 277 10.37 20.31 7.62
C THR A 277 11.86 20.55 7.92
N PRO A 278 12.23 21.62 8.64
CA PRO A 278 13.64 22.00 8.80
C PRO A 278 14.48 20.91 9.46
N GLY A 279 13.88 20.13 10.35
CA GLY A 279 14.54 19.02 11.04
C GLY A 279 15.08 17.96 10.08
N VAL A 280 14.28 17.52 9.10
CA VAL A 280 14.67 16.46 8.15
C VAL A 280 15.89 16.91 7.35
N VAL A 281 15.87 18.14 6.83
CA VAL A 281 16.96 18.68 6.00
C VAL A 281 18.24 18.89 6.81
N ILE A 282 18.14 19.31 8.07
CA ILE A 282 19.30 19.44 8.95
C ILE A 282 19.93 18.07 9.24
N HIS A 283 19.11 17.07 9.60
CA HIS A 283 19.60 15.71 9.87
C HIS A 283 20.22 15.08 8.62
N ASP A 284 19.59 15.22 7.46
CA ASP A 284 20.05 14.63 6.21
C ASP A 284 21.26 15.36 5.63
N GLY A 285 21.30 16.69 5.72
CA GLY A 285 22.48 17.48 5.35
C GLY A 285 23.70 17.11 6.19
N LEU A 286 23.50 16.86 7.50
CA LEU A 286 24.56 16.40 8.40
C LEU A 286 25.01 14.97 8.06
N ALA A 287 24.07 14.04 7.88
CA ALA A 287 24.37 12.66 7.53
C ALA A 287 25.09 12.56 6.17
N LEU A 288 24.65 13.32 5.17
CA LEU A 288 25.32 13.38 3.87
C LEU A 288 26.74 13.93 4.00
N ALA A 289 26.96 14.98 4.80
CA ALA A 289 28.28 15.53 5.02
C ALA A 289 29.23 14.52 5.70
N ILE A 290 28.76 13.82 6.74
CA ILE A 290 29.55 12.79 7.45
C ILE A 290 29.89 11.63 6.50
N TRP A 291 28.91 11.20 5.69
CA TRP A 291 29.12 10.15 4.69
C TRP A 291 30.17 10.55 3.66
N LEU A 292 30.04 11.73 3.04
CA LEU A 292 30.99 12.19 2.02
C LEU A 292 32.41 12.33 2.56
N VAL A 293 32.59 12.86 3.78
CA VAL A 293 33.92 12.95 4.41
C VAL A 293 34.52 11.57 4.62
N SER A 294 33.72 10.64 5.17
CA SER A 294 34.18 9.29 5.48
C SER A 294 34.51 8.51 4.21
N PHE A 295 33.63 8.56 3.21
CA PHE A 295 33.84 7.93 1.90
C PHE A 295 35.10 8.48 1.22
N CYS A 296 35.26 9.80 1.14
CA CYS A 296 36.44 10.43 0.55
C CYS A 296 37.74 10.06 1.28
N GLN A 297 37.69 9.93 2.61
CA GLN A 297 38.86 9.56 3.39
C GLN A 297 39.27 8.10 3.12
N ILE A 298 38.30 7.17 3.12
CA ILE A 298 38.54 5.76 2.81
C ILE A 298 39.07 5.61 1.37
N LEU A 299 38.45 6.33 0.42
CA LEU A 299 38.85 6.34 -0.99
C LEU A 299 40.30 6.83 -1.19
N CYS A 300 40.79 7.74 -0.33
CA CYS A 300 42.16 8.25 -0.39
C CYS A 300 43.18 7.42 0.40
N GLU A 301 42.76 6.64 1.40
CA GLU A 301 43.67 5.86 2.27
C GLU A 301 43.78 4.38 1.86
N THR A 302 42.78 3.83 1.16
CA THR A 302 42.75 2.43 0.73
C THR A 302 43.10 2.27 -0.75
N SER A 303 42.10 2.28 -1.62
CA SER A 303 42.22 2.19 -3.08
C SER A 303 40.91 2.69 -3.72
N LEU A 304 40.91 2.88 -5.04
CA LEU A 304 39.72 3.26 -5.80
C LEU A 304 38.57 2.25 -5.62
N VAL A 305 38.90 0.96 -5.45
CA VAL A 305 37.95 -0.16 -5.29
C VAL A 305 37.49 -0.35 -3.84
N GLY A 306 38.32 -0.02 -2.85
CA GLY A 306 38.05 -0.31 -1.44
C GLY A 306 36.76 0.33 -0.91
N ALA A 307 36.56 1.62 -1.14
CA ALA A 307 35.37 2.34 -0.67
C ALA A 307 34.06 1.88 -1.34
N PRO A 308 33.98 1.74 -2.69
CA PRO A 308 32.81 1.17 -3.37
C PRO A 308 32.44 -0.23 -2.89
N THR A 309 33.43 -1.10 -2.69
CA THR A 309 33.21 -2.48 -2.21
C THR A 309 32.52 -2.51 -0.86
N LEU A 310 32.99 -1.68 0.07
CA LEU A 310 32.42 -1.58 1.42
C LEU A 310 30.98 -1.03 1.40
N VAL A 311 30.67 -0.09 0.49
CA VAL A 311 29.30 0.42 0.33
C VAL A 311 28.37 -0.66 -0.24
N VAL A 312 28.74 -1.31 -1.35
CA VAL A 312 27.89 -2.35 -1.97
C VAL A 312 27.67 -3.52 -1.00
N ALA A 313 28.72 -3.98 -0.32
CA ALA A 313 28.58 -5.03 0.67
C ALA A 313 27.71 -4.62 1.86
N ALA A 314 27.79 -3.37 2.32
CA ALA A 314 26.92 -2.88 3.38
C ALA A 314 25.45 -2.83 2.97
N VAL A 315 25.15 -2.41 1.73
CA VAL A 315 23.79 -2.49 1.15
C VAL A 315 23.32 -3.94 1.14
N GLY A 316 24.11 -4.88 0.61
CA GLY A 316 23.73 -6.29 0.55
C GLY A 316 23.51 -6.93 1.92
N VAL A 317 24.38 -6.64 2.90
CA VAL A 317 24.22 -7.14 4.28
C VAL A 317 22.97 -6.54 4.93
N SER A 318 22.75 -5.23 4.81
CA SER A 318 21.57 -4.57 5.39
C SER A 318 20.26 -5.07 4.77
N ALA A 319 20.19 -5.16 3.43
CA ALA A 319 19.05 -5.73 2.73
C ALA A 319 18.82 -7.20 3.11
N GLY A 320 19.90 -7.99 3.18
CA GLY A 320 19.85 -9.38 3.62
C GLY A 320 19.34 -9.54 5.05
N ILE A 321 19.76 -8.68 5.99
CA ILE A 321 19.24 -8.65 7.37
C ILE A 321 17.75 -8.29 7.38
N VAL A 322 17.33 -7.29 6.62
CA VAL A 322 15.91 -6.92 6.53
C VAL A 322 15.07 -8.07 5.98
N ASN A 323 15.53 -8.75 4.93
CA ASN A 323 14.86 -9.92 4.37
C ASN A 323 14.83 -11.09 5.37
N MET A 324 15.90 -11.27 6.13
CA MET A 324 16.00 -12.27 7.19
C MET A 324 15.00 -12.01 8.32
N LEU A 325 14.82 -10.76 8.74
CA LEU A 325 13.81 -10.37 9.74
C LEU A 325 12.37 -10.59 9.24
N LYS A 326 12.16 -10.62 7.93
CA LYS A 326 10.86 -10.91 7.31
C LYS A 326 10.60 -12.41 7.12
N LEU A 327 11.54 -13.29 7.47
CA LEU A 327 11.35 -14.74 7.34
C LEU A 327 10.16 -15.20 8.20
N GLY A 328 9.25 -15.93 7.57
CA GLY A 328 8.03 -16.42 8.20
C GLY A 328 6.82 -15.50 8.08
N SER A 329 7.01 -14.23 7.69
CA SER A 329 5.88 -13.39 7.29
C SER A 329 5.19 -13.94 6.04
N TRP A 330 3.97 -13.47 5.77
CA TRP A 330 3.20 -13.83 4.59
C TRP A 330 3.89 -13.44 3.27
N LEU A 331 4.85 -12.50 3.30
CA LEU A 331 5.68 -12.09 2.16
C LEU A 331 6.56 -13.21 1.61
N GLN A 332 6.75 -14.30 2.37
CA GLN A 332 7.44 -15.52 1.96
C GLN A 332 8.68 -15.33 1.09
N ILE A 333 9.62 -14.57 1.61
CA ILE A 333 10.95 -14.49 1.03
C ILE A 333 11.61 -15.86 1.21
N SER A 334 12.09 -16.45 0.11
CA SER A 334 12.76 -17.75 0.14
C SER A 334 13.97 -17.72 1.08
N ARG A 335 14.11 -18.77 1.92
CA ARG A 335 15.27 -18.93 2.82
C ARG A 335 16.58 -18.97 2.05
N PHE A 336 16.57 -19.70 0.93
CA PHE A 336 17.73 -19.82 0.05
C PHE A 336 18.14 -18.44 -0.48
N VAL A 337 17.17 -17.65 -0.94
CA VAL A 337 17.42 -16.34 -1.55
C VAL A 337 17.77 -15.26 -0.50
N SER A 338 17.37 -15.42 0.76
CA SER A 338 17.75 -14.50 1.83
C SER A 338 19.10 -14.83 2.46
N ILE A 339 19.35 -16.11 2.74
CA ILE A 339 20.50 -16.55 3.55
C ILE A 339 21.72 -16.82 2.68
N CYS A 340 21.57 -17.50 1.53
CA CYS A 340 22.73 -17.87 0.71
C CYS A 340 23.48 -16.64 0.17
N PRO A 341 22.84 -15.61 -0.40
CA PRO A 341 23.53 -14.39 -0.81
C PRO A 341 24.25 -13.69 0.34
N LEU A 342 23.66 -13.65 1.53
CA LEU A 342 24.28 -13.03 2.70
C LEU A 342 25.52 -13.83 3.17
N LEU A 343 25.45 -15.16 3.17
CA LEU A 343 26.62 -16.02 3.42
C LEU A 343 27.72 -15.78 2.38
N PHE A 344 27.38 -15.72 1.08
CA PHE A 344 28.34 -15.45 0.02
C PHE A 344 28.96 -14.05 0.13
N ILE A 345 28.21 -13.02 0.51
CA ILE A 345 28.74 -11.68 0.76
C ILE A 345 29.73 -11.71 1.93
N LEU A 346 29.40 -12.38 3.05
CA LEU A 346 30.29 -12.49 4.20
C LEU A 346 31.59 -13.23 3.86
N VAL A 347 31.51 -14.31 3.08
CA VAL A 347 32.67 -15.07 2.60
C VAL A 347 33.50 -14.22 1.62
N ALA A 348 32.86 -13.55 0.67
CA ALA A 348 33.52 -12.67 -0.30
C ALA A 348 34.26 -11.51 0.38
N LEU A 349 33.71 -10.95 1.48
CA LEU A 349 34.39 -9.94 2.28
C LEU A 349 35.67 -10.48 2.94
N ILE A 350 35.66 -11.73 3.42
CA ILE A 350 36.86 -12.38 3.96
C ILE A 350 37.92 -12.51 2.85
N PHE A 351 37.53 -13.01 1.67
CA PHE A 351 38.44 -13.12 0.53
C PHE A 351 39.00 -11.76 0.09
N GLN A 352 38.17 -10.71 0.10
CA GLN A 352 38.60 -9.36 -0.24
C GLN A 352 39.61 -8.79 0.76
N THR A 353 39.47 -9.09 2.05
CA THR A 353 40.47 -8.68 3.06
C THR A 353 41.81 -9.40 2.91
N VAL A 354 41.82 -10.56 2.25
CA VAL A 354 43.05 -11.31 1.94
C VAL A 354 43.68 -10.79 0.64
N SER A 355 42.89 -10.49 -0.39
CA SER A 355 43.37 -10.06 -1.71
C SER A 355 43.93 -8.64 -1.73
N LEU A 356 43.35 -7.69 -0.98
CA LEU A 356 43.79 -6.28 -0.95
C LEU A 356 45.05 -6.04 -0.11
N ASP A 357 45.79 -7.10 0.23
CA ASP A 357 46.96 -7.16 1.12
C ASP A 357 47.02 -5.98 2.10
N TYR A 358 46.12 -5.99 3.09
CA TYR A 358 46.12 -5.04 4.21
C TYR A 358 47.34 -5.30 5.11
N SER A 359 48.54 -5.25 4.56
CA SER A 359 49.87 -5.36 5.18
C SER A 359 50.05 -4.41 6.36
N VAL A 360 49.20 -3.40 6.46
CA VAL A 360 49.21 -2.37 7.50
C VAL A 360 48.49 -2.85 8.79
N MET A 361 47.51 -3.77 8.70
CA MET A 361 46.65 -4.19 9.83
C MET A 361 47.33 -5.15 10.81
N SER A 362 47.29 -4.80 12.11
CA SER A 362 47.83 -5.65 13.19
C SER A 362 47.10 -7.00 13.29
N PHE A 363 47.81 -8.05 13.72
CA PHE A 363 47.26 -9.40 13.89
C PHE A 363 45.99 -9.43 14.76
N GLY A 364 45.96 -8.65 15.85
CA GLY A 364 44.80 -8.56 16.75
C GLY A 364 43.53 -8.01 16.07
N SER A 365 43.66 -7.00 15.21
CA SER A 365 42.52 -6.44 14.45
C SER A 365 41.99 -7.37 13.36
N ARG A 366 42.85 -8.21 12.76
CA ARG A 366 42.43 -9.23 11.79
C ARG A 366 41.60 -10.31 12.47
N PHE A 367 42.05 -10.78 13.63
CA PHE A 367 41.35 -11.78 14.43
C PHE A 367 39.95 -11.32 14.86
N THR A 368 39.79 -10.06 15.29
CA THR A 368 38.47 -9.53 15.66
C THR A 368 37.50 -9.45 14.49
N ILE A 369 37.97 -9.05 13.31
CA ILE A 369 37.12 -8.95 12.10
C ILE A 369 36.71 -10.34 11.63
N TYR A 370 37.65 -11.28 11.55
CA TYR A 370 37.34 -12.65 11.15
C TYR A 370 36.42 -13.35 12.17
N SER A 371 36.62 -13.14 13.46
CA SER A 371 35.74 -13.67 14.51
C SER A 371 34.31 -13.12 14.40
N PHE A 372 34.15 -11.82 14.12
CA PHE A 372 32.83 -11.21 13.90
C PHE A 372 32.13 -11.74 12.63
N LEU A 373 32.87 -11.91 11.53
CA LEU A 373 32.32 -12.47 10.30
C LEU A 373 31.92 -13.95 10.48
N LEU A 374 32.74 -14.73 11.18
CA LEU A 374 32.48 -16.15 11.44
C LEU A 374 31.29 -16.37 12.38
N THR A 375 31.16 -15.54 13.42
CA THR A 375 29.99 -15.56 14.31
C THR A 375 28.71 -15.15 13.57
N SER A 376 28.78 -14.17 12.67
CA SER A 376 27.65 -13.78 11.81
C SER A 376 27.23 -14.92 10.87
N ILE A 377 28.20 -15.62 10.26
CA ILE A 377 27.94 -16.83 9.44
C ILE A 377 27.26 -17.91 10.28
N PHE A 378 27.74 -18.15 11.51
CA PHE A 378 27.17 -19.15 12.41
C PHE A 378 25.72 -18.81 12.80
N ILE A 379 25.41 -17.54 13.08
CA ILE A 379 24.03 -17.08 13.34
C ILE A 379 23.14 -17.33 12.12
N CYS A 380 23.61 -17.03 10.91
CA CYS A 380 22.87 -17.26 9.68
C CYS A 380 22.60 -18.75 9.43
N LEU A 381 23.58 -19.61 9.73
CA LEU A 381 23.43 -21.07 9.67
C LEU A 381 22.46 -21.60 10.73
N ILE A 382 22.47 -21.06 11.95
CA ILE A 382 21.49 -21.44 12.97
C ILE A 382 20.07 -21.06 12.51
N MET A 383 19.91 -19.85 11.99
CA MET A 383 18.61 -19.35 11.56
C MET A 383 18.07 -20.07 10.32
N SER A 384 18.94 -20.67 9.48
CA SER A 384 18.50 -21.53 8.38
C SER A 384 17.93 -22.87 8.86
N LEU A 385 18.29 -23.32 10.06
CA LEU A 385 17.83 -24.57 10.67
C LEU A 385 16.46 -24.43 11.35
N PHE A 386 16.09 -23.25 11.82
CA PHE A 386 14.76 -23.01 12.41
C PHE A 386 13.71 -22.84 11.30
N SER A 387 12.80 -23.81 11.21
CA SER A 387 11.72 -23.77 10.22
C SER A 387 10.52 -22.99 10.74
N THR A 388 9.94 -22.16 9.88
CA THR A 388 8.55 -21.69 10.00
C THR A 388 7.64 -22.87 9.70
N ASP A 389 6.78 -23.22 10.66
CA ASP A 389 5.87 -24.36 10.50
C ASP A 389 4.75 -24.02 9.49
N PRO A 390 4.42 -24.93 8.55
CA PRO A 390 3.31 -24.73 7.64
C PRO A 390 1.97 -24.74 8.39
N PHE A 391 0.96 -24.05 7.85
CA PHE A 391 -0.34 -23.95 8.50
C PHE A 391 -1.19 -25.20 8.21
N HIS A 392 -1.87 -25.74 9.22
CA HIS A 392 -2.80 -26.87 9.04
C HIS A 392 -4.15 -26.46 8.45
N ASN A 393 -4.58 -25.21 8.66
CA ASN A 393 -5.82 -24.66 8.15
C ASN A 393 -5.53 -23.35 7.40
N HIS A 394 -6.36 -23.04 6.40
CA HIS A 394 -6.29 -21.76 5.72
C HIS A 394 -6.51 -20.61 6.74
N PRO A 395 -5.69 -19.54 6.73
CA PRO A 395 -5.78 -18.44 7.69
C PRO A 395 -7.18 -17.79 7.76
N LEU A 396 -7.84 -17.58 6.61
CA LEU A 396 -9.20 -17.01 6.56
C LEU A 396 -10.24 -17.83 7.33
N LYS A 397 -10.10 -19.16 7.37
CA LYS A 397 -11.07 -20.01 8.08
C LYS A 397 -11.07 -19.71 9.57
N ARG A 398 -9.89 -19.48 10.14
CA ARG A 398 -9.73 -19.08 11.55
C ARG A 398 -10.29 -17.67 11.78
N MET A 399 -9.94 -16.74 10.89
CA MET A 399 -10.35 -15.34 10.97
C MET A 399 -11.87 -15.16 10.91
N ILE A 400 -12.53 -15.82 9.95
CA ILE A 400 -14.00 -15.83 9.82
C ILE A 400 -14.63 -16.38 11.11
N TYR A 401 -14.08 -17.46 11.68
CA TYR A 401 -14.59 -18.02 12.93
C TYR A 401 -14.41 -17.05 14.12
N GLU A 402 -13.24 -16.45 14.29
CA GLU A 402 -12.98 -15.49 15.37
C GLU A 402 -13.89 -14.26 15.26
N ARG A 403 -14.09 -13.73 14.04
CA ARG A 403 -14.97 -12.59 13.76
C ARG A 403 -16.45 -12.91 13.98
N ARG A 404 -16.90 -14.15 13.71
CA ARG A 404 -18.25 -14.63 14.08
C ARG A 404 -18.48 -14.56 15.58
N VAL A 405 -17.52 -15.02 16.38
CA VAL A 405 -17.61 -15.00 17.84
C VAL A 405 -17.61 -13.57 18.37
N GLU A 406 -16.78 -12.70 17.81
CA GLU A 406 -16.74 -11.28 18.17
C GLU A 406 -18.05 -10.55 17.85
N ASN A 407 -18.61 -10.77 16.66
CA ASN A 407 -19.91 -10.21 16.26
C ASN A 407 -21.03 -10.63 17.23
N GLN A 408 -21.07 -11.89 17.67
CA GLN A 408 -22.04 -12.35 18.65
C GLN A 408 -21.88 -11.66 20.01
N ARG A 409 -20.65 -11.43 20.47
CA ARG A 409 -20.39 -10.67 21.71
C ARG A 409 -20.83 -9.22 21.55
N TRP A 410 -20.49 -8.59 20.42
CA TRP A 410 -20.90 -7.23 20.11
C TRP A 410 -22.42 -7.09 20.12
N LEU A 411 -23.15 -8.04 19.52
CA LEU A 411 -24.61 -8.04 19.48
C LEU A 411 -25.23 -8.04 20.89
N ILE A 412 -24.68 -8.84 21.80
CA ILE A 412 -25.13 -8.89 23.20
C ILE A 412 -24.98 -7.51 23.84
N HIS A 413 -23.83 -6.85 23.64
CA HIS A 413 -23.56 -5.52 24.19
C HIS A 413 -24.38 -4.40 23.53
N ALA A 414 -24.67 -4.51 22.23
CA ALA A 414 -25.40 -3.48 21.48
C ALA A 414 -26.91 -3.46 21.79
N GLY A 415 -27.48 -4.61 22.17
CA GLY A 415 -28.90 -4.79 22.50
C GLY A 415 -29.16 -5.22 23.95
N THR A 416 -28.29 -4.86 24.89
CA THR A 416 -28.43 -5.25 26.31
C THR A 416 -29.70 -4.63 26.93
N SER A 417 -29.98 -3.37 26.62
CA SER A 417 -31.05 -2.62 27.26
C SER A 417 -32.43 -2.87 26.67
N LYS A 418 -33.25 -3.63 27.40
CA LYS A 418 -34.68 -3.81 27.09
C LYS A 418 -35.62 -2.88 27.87
N PHE A 419 -35.10 -2.25 28.92
CA PHE A 419 -35.86 -1.34 29.78
C PHE A 419 -35.14 -0.01 29.90
N LEU A 420 -35.90 1.07 30.01
CA LEU A 420 -35.37 2.44 30.10
C LEU A 420 -34.32 2.60 31.22
N ARG A 421 -34.56 2.00 32.40
CA ARG A 421 -33.63 2.08 33.53
C ARG A 421 -32.25 1.48 33.19
N VAL A 422 -32.23 0.38 32.45
CA VAL A 422 -31.01 -0.30 32.03
C VAL A 422 -30.29 0.54 30.95
N ALA A 423 -31.04 1.07 29.99
CA ALA A 423 -30.51 1.97 28.95
C ALA A 423 -29.84 3.21 29.57
N VAL A 424 -30.44 3.79 30.60
CA VAL A 424 -29.87 4.93 31.33
C VAL A 424 -28.61 4.53 32.09
N SER A 425 -28.59 3.37 32.76
CA SER A 425 -27.37 2.92 33.46
C SER A 425 -26.23 2.61 32.50
N GLU A 426 -26.50 1.92 31.39
CA GLU A 426 -25.50 1.60 30.37
C GLU A 426 -24.96 2.87 29.70
N TYR A 427 -25.84 3.83 29.39
CA TYR A 427 -25.43 5.13 28.86
C TYR A 427 -24.45 5.85 29.80
N LYS A 428 -24.77 5.91 31.10
CA LYS A 428 -23.89 6.55 32.10
C LYS A 428 -22.57 5.80 32.27
N LEU A 429 -22.59 4.47 32.23
CA LEU A 429 -21.39 3.65 32.34
C LEU A 429 -20.46 3.85 31.14
N ARG A 430 -21.02 3.88 29.93
CA ARG A 430 -20.26 3.97 28.67
C ARG A 430 -19.75 5.37 28.38
N TYR A 431 -20.60 6.38 28.49
CA TYR A 431 -20.26 7.75 28.08
C TYR A 431 -19.89 8.66 29.25
N HIS A 432 -19.95 8.17 30.48
CA HIS A 432 -19.62 8.90 31.71
C HIS A 432 -20.39 10.23 31.86
N ARG A 433 -21.61 10.28 31.34
CA ARG A 433 -22.48 11.45 31.30
C ARG A 433 -23.92 11.04 31.51
N ASP A 434 -24.74 11.94 32.03
CA ASP A 434 -26.19 11.75 32.05
C ASP A 434 -26.78 11.82 30.64
N PRO A 435 -27.83 11.04 30.34
CA PRO A 435 -28.52 11.09 29.04
C PRO A 435 -29.13 12.47 28.76
N PRO A 436 -29.26 12.87 27.47
CA PRO A 436 -29.88 14.13 27.09
C PRO A 436 -31.38 14.17 27.45
N HIS A 437 -31.93 15.38 27.53
CA HIS A 437 -33.38 15.58 27.56
C HIS A 437 -34.02 14.91 26.34
N GLY A 438 -35.16 14.23 26.50
CA GLY A 438 -35.80 13.49 25.41
C GLY A 438 -35.34 12.03 25.26
N PHE A 439 -34.36 11.57 26.03
CA PHE A 439 -33.85 10.18 25.94
C PHE A 439 -34.94 9.12 26.16
N SER A 440 -35.89 9.37 27.07
CA SER A 440 -36.98 8.42 27.34
C SER A 440 -37.96 8.27 26.17
N GLN A 441 -38.18 9.35 25.42
CA GLN A 441 -39.02 9.39 24.22
C GLN A 441 -38.31 8.68 23.08
N TRP A 442 -37.02 8.97 22.90
CA TRP A 442 -36.17 8.25 21.94
C TRP A 442 -36.13 6.75 22.20
N PHE A 443 -35.94 6.32 23.46
CA PHE A 443 -35.92 4.90 23.81
C PHE A 443 -37.24 4.22 23.47
N ARG A 444 -38.38 4.86 23.77
CA ARG A 444 -39.71 4.35 23.39
C ARG A 444 -39.85 4.25 21.87
N TRP A 445 -39.48 5.32 21.15
CA TRP A 445 -39.51 5.34 19.69
C TRP A 445 -38.66 4.22 19.07
N ALA A 446 -37.45 3.98 19.60
CA ALA A 446 -36.58 2.91 19.14
C ALA A 446 -37.19 1.52 19.37
N MET A 447 -37.82 1.31 20.53
CA MET A 447 -38.51 0.05 20.85
C MET A 447 -39.76 -0.16 19.97
N ASP A 448 -40.55 0.89 19.73
CA ASP A 448 -41.76 0.83 18.89
C ASP A 448 -41.42 0.46 17.43
N HIS A 449 -40.23 0.82 16.95
CA HIS A 449 -39.72 0.48 15.62
C HIS A 449 -38.87 -0.81 15.58
N ASN A 450 -38.86 -1.58 16.68
CA ASN A 450 -38.09 -2.83 16.80
C ASN A 450 -36.60 -2.66 16.51
N ALA A 451 -35.97 -1.60 17.03
CA ALA A 451 -34.54 -1.39 16.90
C ALA A 451 -33.74 -2.40 17.74
N ILE A 452 -32.73 -3.04 17.13
CA ILE A 452 -31.86 -4.00 17.83
C ILE A 452 -30.71 -3.29 18.55
N VAL A 453 -30.15 -2.26 17.91
CA VAL A 453 -29.01 -1.50 18.43
C VAL A 453 -29.53 -0.32 19.25
N ILE A 454 -29.40 -0.41 20.58
CA ILE A 454 -29.89 0.59 21.53
C ILE A 454 -28.74 1.23 22.31
N ASP A 455 -27.72 0.47 22.70
CA ASP A 455 -26.70 0.97 23.63
C ASP A 455 -25.41 1.42 22.95
N ASN A 456 -25.21 1.05 21.68
CA ASN A 456 -23.93 1.24 20.98
C ASN A 456 -24.01 2.33 19.90
N PHE A 457 -23.60 3.55 20.26
CA PHE A 457 -23.57 4.73 19.40
C PHE A 457 -22.23 5.48 19.52
N ASP A 458 -21.12 4.75 19.48
CA ASP A 458 -19.79 5.29 19.73
C ASP A 458 -19.34 6.27 18.63
N GLN A 459 -19.74 6.06 17.37
CA GLN A 459 -19.54 7.01 16.26
C GLN A 459 -20.10 8.40 16.58
N ILE A 460 -21.34 8.48 17.09
CA ILE A 460 -21.98 9.75 17.45
C ILE A 460 -21.17 10.46 18.53
N SER A 461 -20.76 9.71 19.57
CA SER A 461 -19.99 10.25 20.68
C SER A 461 -18.62 10.77 20.22
N SER A 462 -17.94 10.01 19.36
CA SER A 462 -16.64 10.35 18.78
C SER A 462 -16.71 11.58 17.87
N ASP A 463 -17.72 11.67 17.00
CA ASP A 463 -17.92 12.79 16.09
C ASP A 463 -18.26 14.09 16.83
N LEU A 464 -19.05 13.99 17.91
CA LEU A 464 -19.42 15.16 18.72
C LEU A 464 -18.35 15.56 19.75
N ALA A 465 -17.42 14.66 20.09
CA ALA A 465 -16.40 14.88 21.12
C ALA A 465 -15.63 16.21 20.98
N PRO A 466 -15.15 16.61 19.78
CA PRO A 466 -14.40 17.87 19.61
C PRO A 466 -15.22 19.12 19.94
N PHE A 467 -16.54 19.08 19.71
CA PHE A 467 -17.41 20.24 19.82
C PHE A 467 -17.81 20.58 21.27
N TRP A 468 -17.63 19.67 22.23
CA TRP A 468 -17.92 19.92 23.66
C TRP A 468 -17.13 21.07 24.28
N HIS A 469 -15.95 21.37 23.73
CA HIS A 469 -15.08 22.44 24.20
C HIS A 469 -15.49 23.82 23.64
N ILE A 470 -16.37 23.86 22.64
CA ILE A 470 -16.83 25.11 22.00
C ILE A 470 -18.09 25.61 22.72
N PRO A 471 -18.20 26.91 23.05
CA PRO A 471 -19.41 27.47 23.65
C PRO A 471 -20.65 27.32 22.73
N PRO A 472 -21.86 27.07 23.29
CA PRO A 472 -23.08 26.88 22.49
C PRO A 472 -23.42 28.06 21.57
N ALA A 473 -23.21 29.30 22.04
CA ALA A 473 -23.40 30.50 21.23
C ALA A 473 -22.50 30.53 19.98
N GLU A 474 -21.25 30.06 20.11
CA GLU A 474 -20.31 29.97 18.98
C GLU A 474 -20.70 28.85 18.01
N LEU A 475 -21.16 27.69 18.51
CA LEU A 475 -21.66 26.60 17.65
C LEU A 475 -22.84 27.05 16.79
N ARG A 476 -23.80 27.78 17.38
CA ARG A 476 -24.93 28.36 16.64
C ARG A 476 -24.46 29.38 15.58
N ALA A 477 -23.47 30.21 15.92
CA ALA A 477 -22.89 31.16 14.96
C ALA A 477 -22.17 30.45 13.79
N ARG A 478 -21.34 29.43 14.07
CA ARG A 478 -20.65 28.62 13.04
C ARG A 478 -21.67 27.90 12.14
N THR A 479 -22.77 27.39 12.70
CA THR A 479 -23.84 26.73 11.93
C THR A 479 -24.54 27.68 10.97
N LYS A 480 -24.87 28.90 11.41
CA LYS A 480 -25.47 29.94 10.55
C LYS A 480 -24.51 30.44 9.47
N GLU A 481 -23.21 30.42 9.74
CA GLU A 481 -22.19 30.75 8.74
C GLU A 481 -22.15 29.70 7.63
N LEU A 482 -22.20 28.41 7.97
CA LEU A 482 -22.25 27.31 7.00
C LEU A 482 -23.46 27.40 6.07
N GLY A 483 -24.63 27.81 6.58
CA GLY A 483 -25.84 27.96 5.77
C GLY A 483 -25.79 29.05 4.69
N LYS A 484 -24.69 29.82 4.60
CA LYS A 484 -24.44 30.79 3.53
C LYS A 484 -23.73 30.17 2.32
N ASP A 485 -23.09 29.02 2.48
CA ASP A 485 -22.42 28.33 1.38
C ASP A 485 -23.47 27.61 0.51
N PRO A 486 -23.39 27.69 -0.83
CA PRO A 486 -24.43 27.20 -1.73
C PRO A 486 -24.62 25.68 -1.70
N ASP A 487 -23.56 24.93 -1.36
CA ASP A 487 -23.56 23.46 -1.33
C ASP A 487 -23.86 22.90 0.07
N VAL A 488 -24.49 23.71 0.94
CA VAL A 488 -24.84 23.35 2.32
C VAL A 488 -26.32 23.66 2.57
N ALA A 489 -27.08 22.63 2.94
CA ALA A 489 -28.47 22.78 3.36
C ALA A 489 -28.54 23.07 4.86
N LEU A 490 -29.08 24.23 5.25
CA LEU A 490 -29.35 24.56 6.64
C LEU A 490 -30.76 24.10 7.00
N ILE A 491 -30.86 23.11 7.88
CA ILE A 491 -32.13 22.57 8.38
C ILE A 491 -32.44 23.21 9.73
N SER A 492 -33.65 23.75 9.86
CA SER A 492 -34.15 24.39 11.08
C SER A 492 -35.38 23.65 11.58
N VAL A 493 -35.33 23.21 12.85
CA VAL A 493 -36.46 22.62 13.58
C VAL A 493 -36.94 23.65 14.59
N ARG A 494 -38.18 24.12 14.43
CA ARG A 494 -38.83 25.11 15.30
C ARG A 494 -40.30 24.77 15.49
N ASP A 495 -40.79 24.78 16.72
CA ASP A 495 -42.21 24.51 17.04
C ASP A 495 -42.71 23.20 16.39
N SER A 496 -41.88 22.13 16.43
CA SER A 496 -42.15 20.82 15.79
C SER A 496 -42.24 20.83 14.25
N ASN A 497 -41.90 21.94 13.59
CA ASN A 497 -41.88 22.04 12.13
C ASN A 497 -40.44 22.07 11.59
N VAL A 498 -40.19 21.34 10.50
CA VAL A 498 -38.88 21.21 9.86
C VAL A 498 -38.85 22.04 8.58
N SER A 499 -37.84 22.90 8.43
CA SER A 499 -37.65 23.76 7.25
C SER A 499 -36.19 23.78 6.77
N SER A 500 -35.98 24.06 5.48
CA SER A 500 -34.67 24.18 4.85
C SER A 500 -34.48 25.56 4.23
N ASN A 501 -33.23 26.07 4.19
CA ASN A 501 -32.86 27.32 3.52
C ASN A 501 -32.90 27.23 1.98
N LEU A 502 -32.99 26.03 1.41
CA LEU A 502 -32.99 25.82 -0.04
C LEU A 502 -34.34 26.12 -0.67
N PRO A 503 -34.38 26.61 -1.93
CA PRO A 503 -35.62 26.84 -2.66
C PRO A 503 -36.43 25.54 -2.80
N LYS A 504 -37.75 25.60 -2.58
CA LYS A 504 -38.65 24.43 -2.72
C LYS A 504 -38.67 23.81 -4.13
N ASP A 505 -38.26 24.58 -5.13
CA ASP A 505 -38.17 24.12 -6.52
C ASP A 505 -36.93 23.25 -6.78
N LEU A 506 -35.91 23.33 -5.91
CA LEU A 506 -34.71 22.52 -5.98
C LEU A 506 -34.96 21.17 -5.28
N ARG A 507 -35.37 20.16 -6.05
CA ARG A 507 -35.59 18.79 -5.54
C ARG A 507 -34.26 18.03 -5.44
N ILE A 508 -33.87 17.71 -4.22
CA ILE A 508 -32.73 16.82 -3.93
C ILE A 508 -33.32 15.60 -3.18
N PRO A 509 -33.49 14.44 -3.85
CA PRO A 509 -34.21 13.28 -3.29
C PRO A 509 -33.69 12.80 -1.94
N GLU A 510 -32.38 12.86 -1.72
CA GLU A 510 -31.76 12.46 -0.45
C GLU A 510 -32.12 13.46 0.66
N LEU A 511 -32.13 14.76 0.35
CA LEU A 511 -32.56 15.82 1.27
C LEU A 511 -34.03 15.67 1.64
N ASP A 512 -34.88 15.41 0.66
CA ASP A 512 -36.30 15.16 0.89
C ASP A 512 -36.50 13.92 1.79
N THR A 513 -35.70 12.87 1.59
CA THR A 513 -35.72 11.67 2.44
C THR A 513 -35.29 11.99 3.87
N LEU A 514 -34.22 12.75 4.06
CA LEU A 514 -33.76 13.18 5.38
C LEU A 514 -34.82 14.02 6.10
N LEU A 515 -35.40 15.01 5.42
CA LEU A 515 -36.45 15.85 5.96
C LEU A 515 -37.69 15.03 6.34
N SER A 516 -38.05 14.02 5.54
CA SER A 516 -39.14 13.10 5.86
C SER A 516 -38.88 12.34 7.17
N ILE A 517 -37.66 11.81 7.36
CA ILE A 517 -37.30 11.06 8.57
C ILE A 517 -37.32 11.99 9.79
N VAL A 518 -36.73 13.19 9.70
CA VAL A 518 -36.73 14.15 10.82
C VAL A 518 -38.14 14.58 11.19
N SER A 519 -39.04 14.73 10.21
CA SER A 519 -40.43 15.13 10.48
C SER A 519 -41.21 14.12 11.32
N GLU A 520 -40.85 12.83 11.31
CA GLU A 520 -41.53 11.77 12.06
C GLU A 520 -41.33 11.88 13.58
N PHE A 521 -40.25 12.51 14.04
CA PHE A 521 -39.95 12.69 15.48
C PHE A 521 -39.67 14.15 15.88
N ALA A 522 -39.95 15.10 14.99
CA ALA A 522 -39.69 16.53 15.21
C ALA A 522 -40.40 17.10 16.46
N GLU A 523 -41.55 16.54 16.85
CA GLU A 523 -42.30 16.93 18.07
C GLU A 523 -41.49 16.72 19.35
N HIS A 524 -40.55 15.77 19.34
CA HIS A 524 -39.76 15.42 20.52
C HIS A 524 -38.34 16.02 20.50
N LEU A 525 -38.01 16.81 19.48
CA LEU A 525 -36.74 17.52 19.38
C LEU A 525 -36.86 18.93 19.99
N PRO A 526 -35.79 19.44 20.63
CA PRO A 526 -35.72 20.84 20.97
C PRO A 526 -35.53 21.71 19.71
N ASP A 527 -35.81 23.00 19.83
CA ASP A 527 -35.50 23.98 18.78
C ASP A 527 -33.99 23.95 18.47
N LEU A 528 -33.64 23.58 17.24
CA LEU A 528 -32.25 23.46 16.81
C LEU A 528 -32.07 23.75 15.32
N GLU A 529 -30.85 24.10 14.94
CA GLU A 529 -30.41 24.29 13.56
C GLU A 529 -29.18 23.42 13.33
N PHE A 530 -29.07 22.79 12.15
CA PHE A 530 -27.90 22.02 11.75
C PHE A 530 -27.65 22.12 10.25
N ALA A 531 -26.38 22.08 9.86
CA ALA A 531 -25.93 22.29 8.48
C ALA A 531 -25.52 20.97 7.83
N VAL A 532 -26.14 20.62 6.70
CA VAL A 532 -25.92 19.38 5.96
C VAL A 532 -25.10 19.64 4.71
N ASN A 533 -23.98 18.92 4.57
CA ASN A 533 -23.14 18.89 3.40
C ASN A 533 -23.85 18.11 2.27
N LEU A 534 -24.09 18.79 1.14
CA LEU A 534 -24.66 18.15 -0.05
C LEU A 534 -23.59 17.49 -0.93
N ALA A 535 -22.31 17.78 -0.69
CA ALA A 535 -21.21 17.12 -1.39
C ALA A 535 -21.06 15.66 -0.93
N GLY A 536 -20.65 14.78 -1.87
CA GLY A 536 -20.40 13.36 -1.58
C GLY A 536 -19.13 13.06 -0.77
N HIS A 537 -18.32 14.09 -0.46
CA HIS A 537 -17.03 13.98 0.21
C HIS A 537 -16.95 14.86 1.47
N PRO A 538 -16.10 14.51 2.45
CA PRO A 538 -15.94 15.29 3.67
C PRO A 538 -15.27 16.64 3.39
N ARG A 539 -15.52 17.64 4.26
CA ARG A 539 -15.09 19.03 4.05
C ARG A 539 -14.50 19.71 5.29
N VAL A 540 -14.63 19.14 6.48
CA VAL A 540 -14.11 19.75 7.72
C VAL A 540 -12.78 19.09 8.07
N LEU A 541 -11.67 19.79 7.88
CA LEU A 541 -10.32 19.27 8.15
C LEU A 541 -9.61 20.17 9.18
N PRO A 542 -9.81 19.92 10.48
CA PRO A 542 -9.27 20.78 11.54
C PRO A 542 -7.74 20.68 11.61
N VAL A 543 -7.06 21.83 11.57
CA VAL A 543 -5.59 21.93 11.68
C VAL A 543 -5.15 22.80 12.86
N GLY A 544 -3.92 22.59 13.35
CA GLY A 544 -3.32 23.47 14.36
C GLY A 544 -3.98 23.40 15.74
N ALA A 545 -4.32 24.56 16.34
CA ALA A 545 -4.91 24.65 17.69
C ALA A 545 -6.32 24.04 17.77
N GLU A 546 -7.08 24.08 16.68
CA GLU A 546 -8.40 23.44 16.57
C GLU A 546 -8.31 21.90 16.62
N ARG A 547 -7.10 21.33 16.44
CA ARG A 547 -6.79 19.89 16.62
C ARG A 547 -6.55 19.50 18.09
N ILE A 548 -6.17 20.44 18.95
CA ILE A 548 -5.64 20.17 20.33
C ILE A 548 -6.78 19.93 21.33
N TYR A 549 -7.85 19.28 20.93
CA TYR A 549 -8.83 18.77 21.89
C TYR A 549 -8.69 17.25 21.94
N PRO A 550 -7.59 16.71 22.50
CA PRO A 550 -7.47 15.28 22.72
C PRO A 550 -8.54 14.84 23.72
N PHE A 551 -9.11 13.69 23.40
CA PHE A 551 -9.88 12.82 24.28
C PHE A 551 -9.09 12.51 25.55
N SER A 552 -9.29 13.30 26.60
CA SER A 552 -8.85 13.01 27.96
C SER A 552 -10.01 13.31 28.88
N LEU A 553 -10.91 12.34 28.98
CA LEU A 553 -11.87 12.26 30.07
C LEU A 553 -11.11 11.84 31.34
N SER A 554 -10.35 12.76 31.93
CA SER A 554 -9.94 12.64 33.32
C SER A 554 -10.66 13.71 34.11
N SER A 555 -11.77 13.27 34.70
CA SER A 555 -12.47 13.96 35.77
C SER A 555 -11.54 14.13 36.96
N THR A 556 -10.72 15.17 36.96
CA THR A 556 -10.31 15.80 38.21
C THR A 556 -11.05 17.11 38.31
N THR A 557 -12.14 17.06 39.06
CA THR A 557 -12.70 18.18 39.83
C THR A 557 -11.56 18.94 40.51
N SER A 558 -10.99 19.93 39.83
CA SER A 558 -10.16 20.95 40.46
C SER A 558 -10.94 22.25 40.44
N LYS A 559 -11.13 22.78 41.64
CA LYS A 559 -11.93 23.94 41.98
C LYS A 559 -11.69 25.07 40.98
N ARG A 560 -12.80 25.51 40.39
CA ARG A 560 -12.98 26.75 39.63
C ARG A 560 -12.43 27.92 40.44
N SER A 561 -11.16 28.27 40.25
CA SER A 561 -10.64 29.56 40.69
C SER A 561 -11.12 30.59 39.67
N ARG A 562 -12.06 31.42 40.11
CA ARG A 562 -12.60 32.55 39.35
C ARG A 562 -11.50 33.60 39.25
N VAL A 563 -10.61 33.46 38.27
CA VAL A 563 -9.76 34.57 37.83
C VAL A 563 -10.65 35.45 36.95
N GLN A 564 -11.12 36.56 37.51
CA GLN A 564 -11.67 37.65 36.70
C GLN A 564 -10.55 38.17 35.80
N PRO A 565 -10.75 38.31 34.48
CA PRO A 565 -9.78 38.98 33.64
C PRO A 565 -9.69 40.44 34.08
N ASN A 566 -8.47 40.88 34.39
CA ASN A 566 -8.16 42.26 34.70
C ASN A 566 -8.38 43.09 33.43
N PRO A 567 -9.05 44.27 33.46
CA PRO A 567 -9.37 45.04 32.25
C PRO A 567 -8.17 45.66 31.52
N ASP A 568 -6.95 45.56 32.07
CA ASP A 568 -5.78 46.33 31.64
C ASP A 568 -4.70 45.53 30.88
N ASP A 569 -4.91 44.24 30.58
CA ASP A 569 -4.00 43.46 29.73
C ASP A 569 -4.47 43.45 28.26
N THR A 570 -4.91 44.60 27.73
CA THR A 570 -5.20 44.80 26.30
C THR A 570 -3.97 45.33 25.54
N HIS A 571 -2.86 44.59 25.55
CA HIS A 571 -1.75 44.81 24.61
C HIS A 571 -1.06 43.49 24.24
N ILE A 572 -1.83 42.51 23.77
CA ILE A 572 -1.30 41.47 22.89
C ILE A 572 -1.63 41.93 21.48
N ALA A 573 -0.56 42.14 20.69
CA ALA A 573 -0.60 42.66 19.35
C ALA A 573 -1.74 42.05 18.52
N GLU A 574 -2.72 42.89 18.16
CA GLU A 574 -3.54 42.71 16.98
C GLU A 574 -2.60 42.68 15.76
N SER A 575 -2.04 41.51 15.47
CA SER A 575 -1.67 41.20 14.10
C SER A 575 -2.99 41.18 13.34
N SER A 576 -3.21 42.25 12.58
CA SER A 576 -4.27 42.46 11.62
C SER A 576 -4.85 41.14 11.10
N PRO A 577 -6.20 40.95 11.11
CA PRO A 577 -6.83 39.81 10.48
C PRO A 577 -6.50 39.93 9.00
N SER A 578 -5.52 39.15 8.57
CA SER A 578 -5.08 39.11 7.20
C SER A 578 -6.32 38.87 6.34
N SER A 579 -6.58 39.84 5.48
CA SER A 579 -7.71 39.99 4.56
C SER A 579 -7.76 38.90 3.47
N TYR A 580 -7.49 37.64 3.80
CA TYR A 580 -7.55 36.49 2.91
C TYR A 580 -8.97 35.89 2.78
N LEU A 581 -10.00 36.51 3.37
CA LEU A 581 -11.35 35.95 3.42
C LEU A 581 -12.26 36.28 2.21
N LEU A 582 -11.70 36.69 1.07
CA LEU A 582 -12.48 36.82 -0.15
C LEU A 582 -11.63 36.65 -1.43
N ASP A 583 -10.64 35.75 -1.42
CA ASP A 583 -9.98 35.36 -2.67
C ASP A 583 -10.77 34.20 -3.30
N LYS A 584 -11.14 34.37 -4.57
CA LYS A 584 -11.77 33.34 -5.42
C LYS A 584 -11.12 31.98 -5.13
N TRP A 585 -11.95 30.94 -4.97
CA TRP A 585 -11.55 29.53 -4.85
C TRP A 585 -10.52 29.15 -5.93
N LYS A 586 -9.24 29.41 -5.67
CA LYS A 586 -8.15 28.90 -6.49
C LYS A 586 -8.09 27.41 -6.19
N GLN A 587 -8.14 26.61 -7.24
CA GLN A 587 -7.95 25.16 -7.19
C GLN A 587 -6.79 24.87 -6.24
N THR A 588 -7.08 24.24 -5.10
CA THR A 588 -6.03 23.76 -4.21
C THR A 588 -5.24 22.72 -5.00
N GLU A 589 -3.92 22.80 -5.02
CA GLU A 589 -3.13 21.76 -5.68
C GLU A 589 -3.23 20.46 -4.86
N ALA A 590 -3.13 19.28 -5.49
CA ALA A 590 -3.20 18.00 -4.77
C ALA A 590 -2.10 17.88 -3.70
N SER A 591 -0.91 18.43 -3.97
CA SER A 591 0.19 18.57 -3.02
C SER A 591 -0.20 19.41 -1.80
N TYR A 592 -0.92 20.51 -2.01
CA TYR A 592 -1.41 21.35 -0.93
C TYR A 592 -2.49 20.65 -0.08
N PHE A 593 -3.40 19.91 -0.72
CA PHE A 593 -4.42 19.13 -0.02
C PHE A 593 -3.81 18.02 0.85
N ARG A 594 -2.90 17.21 0.29
CA ARG A 594 -2.13 16.21 1.04
C ARG A 594 -1.45 16.79 2.26
N ARG A 595 -0.92 18.01 2.12
CA ARG A 595 -0.28 18.70 3.21
C ARG A 595 -1.24 19.14 4.32
N MET A 596 -2.38 19.74 3.96
CA MET A 596 -3.41 20.06 4.96
C MET A 596 -3.83 18.82 5.73
N TYR A 597 -3.91 17.68 5.03
CA TYR A 597 -4.22 16.39 5.62
C TYR A 597 -3.15 15.91 6.61
N VAL A 598 -1.87 15.99 6.24
CA VAL A 598 -0.74 15.69 7.13
C VAL A 598 -0.79 16.53 8.39
N ASP A 599 -1.03 17.84 8.26
CA ASP A 599 -1.11 18.77 9.39
C ASP A 599 -2.29 18.46 10.35
N ALA A 600 -3.36 17.87 9.82
CA ALA A 600 -4.54 17.44 10.59
C ALA A 600 -4.31 16.14 11.37
N CYS A 601 -3.45 15.24 10.90
CA CYS A 601 -3.16 13.98 11.59
C CYS A 601 -2.46 14.17 12.96
N PRO A 602 -2.58 13.23 13.91
CA PRO A 602 -1.89 13.29 15.21
C PRO A 602 -0.36 13.40 15.07
N LYS A 603 0.31 14.11 15.99
CA LYS A 603 1.78 14.31 15.95
C LYS A 603 2.59 13.01 16.00
N ASP A 604 2.06 11.97 16.64
CA ASP A 604 2.70 10.67 16.76
C ASP A 604 2.45 9.76 15.56
N SER A 605 1.54 10.14 14.66
CA SER A 605 1.20 9.33 13.50
C SER A 605 2.35 9.25 12.49
N PRO A 606 2.50 8.12 11.77
CA PRO A 606 3.47 7.97 10.69
C PRO A 606 3.33 9.05 9.60
N VAL A 607 2.09 9.41 9.25
CA VAL A 607 1.78 10.46 8.27
C VAL A 607 2.35 11.82 8.71
N TYR A 608 2.12 12.24 9.94
CA TYR A 608 2.62 13.53 10.46
C TYR A 608 4.15 13.58 10.51
N ARG A 609 4.80 12.45 10.80
CA ARG A 609 6.28 12.35 10.80
C ARG A 609 6.88 12.44 9.39
N GLY A 610 6.05 12.57 8.35
CA GLY A 610 6.49 12.67 6.97
C GLY A 610 7.11 11.36 6.47
N GLN A 611 6.68 10.22 7.02
CA GLN A 611 7.21 8.93 6.60
C GLN A 611 6.59 8.56 5.24
N SER A 612 7.35 8.75 4.15
CA SER A 612 6.95 8.46 2.78
C SER A 612 7.71 7.24 2.25
N TYR A 613 7.02 6.34 1.56
CA TYR A 613 7.62 5.12 1.03
C TYR A 613 7.81 5.20 -0.48
N MET A 614 8.73 4.39 -1.00
CA MET A 614 8.91 4.23 -2.44
C MET A 614 7.63 3.62 -3.04
N LEU A 615 6.96 4.34 -3.94
CA LEU A 615 5.63 3.92 -4.44
C LEU A 615 5.66 2.61 -5.23
N SER A 616 6.82 2.23 -5.77
CA SER A 616 6.99 0.96 -6.49
C SER A 616 7.04 -0.25 -5.56
N ASP A 617 7.38 -0.08 -4.28
CA ASP A 617 7.51 -1.17 -3.32
C ASP A 617 6.28 -1.25 -2.40
N HIS A 618 5.88 -2.47 -2.02
CA HIS A 618 4.78 -2.68 -1.08
C HIS A 618 5.16 -2.23 0.34
N CYS A 619 4.33 -1.38 0.96
CA CYS A 619 4.57 -0.88 2.31
C CYS A 619 4.08 -1.85 3.40
N THR A 620 4.95 -2.79 3.80
CA THR A 620 4.63 -3.76 4.87
C THR A 620 4.46 -3.11 6.24
N ALA A 621 5.17 -2.01 6.50
CA ALA A 621 5.07 -1.27 7.76
C ALA A 621 3.75 -0.47 7.88
N CYS A 622 3.14 -0.11 6.74
CA CYS A 622 1.84 0.56 6.71
C CYS A 622 0.71 -0.43 7.04
N GLU A 623 0.84 -1.68 6.57
CA GLU A 623 -0.13 -2.74 6.81
C GLU A 623 -0.05 -3.31 8.23
N SER A 624 1.13 -3.36 8.85
CA SER A 624 1.31 -3.88 10.21
C SER A 624 0.49 -3.15 11.29
N ALA A 625 -0.07 -1.98 10.97
CA ALA A 625 -0.97 -1.27 11.88
C ALA A 625 -2.34 -1.96 12.01
N HIS A 626 -2.84 -2.60 10.95
CA HIS A 626 -4.19 -3.18 10.87
C HIS A 626 -4.22 -4.65 10.44
N GLY A 627 -3.09 -5.21 10.02
CA GLY A 627 -2.87 -6.64 9.81
C GLY A 627 -1.92 -7.21 10.86
N THR A 628 -1.99 -8.53 11.07
CA THR A 628 -0.95 -9.23 11.85
C THR A 628 0.28 -9.44 10.97
N ASP A 629 1.49 -9.45 11.55
CA ASP A 629 2.75 -9.70 10.81
C ASP A 629 2.73 -11.01 9.98
N TRP A 630 1.81 -11.92 10.30
CA TRP A 630 1.67 -13.26 9.73
C TRP A 630 0.53 -13.38 8.71
N SER A 631 -0.31 -12.35 8.51
CA SER A 631 -1.48 -12.41 7.62
C SER A 631 -1.56 -11.22 6.67
N GLN A 632 -1.73 -11.49 5.37
CA GLN A 632 -2.02 -10.48 4.33
C GLN A 632 -3.45 -9.92 4.37
N PHE A 633 -4.30 -10.39 5.29
CA PHE A 633 -5.71 -10.04 5.35
C PHE A 633 -5.94 -9.00 6.47
N PRO A 634 -6.76 -7.96 6.23
CA PRO A 634 -7.00 -6.93 7.23
C PRO A 634 -7.81 -7.49 8.40
N ASP A 635 -7.20 -7.50 9.59
CA ASP A 635 -7.81 -7.99 10.81
C ASP A 635 -8.56 -6.85 11.51
N GLU A 636 -7.85 -5.80 11.91
CA GLU A 636 -8.44 -4.67 12.62
C GLU A 636 -9.02 -3.62 11.67
N TRP A 637 -10.29 -3.77 11.32
CA TRP A 637 -11.01 -2.87 10.41
C TRP A 637 -10.97 -1.39 10.80
N ASP A 638 -11.12 -1.07 12.09
CA ASP A 638 -11.11 0.31 12.54
C ASP A 638 -9.76 1.01 12.30
N LYS A 639 -8.66 0.27 12.46
CA LYS A 639 -7.30 0.76 12.15
C LYS A 639 -7.05 0.80 10.65
N ALA A 640 -7.63 -0.12 9.88
CA ALA A 640 -7.55 -0.12 8.42
C ALA A 640 -8.23 1.13 7.80
N LEU A 641 -9.26 1.66 8.46
CA LEU A 641 -9.91 2.93 8.10
C LEU A 641 -9.17 4.17 8.63
N ASP A 642 -8.19 4.01 9.53
CA ASP A 642 -7.34 5.12 10.00
C ASP A 642 -6.18 5.34 9.03
N THR A 643 -6.43 6.22 8.08
CA THR A 643 -5.48 6.67 7.07
C THR A 643 -4.30 7.48 7.64
N CYS A 644 -4.37 8.01 8.87
CA CYS A 644 -3.21 8.65 9.51
C CYS A 644 -2.11 7.64 9.90
N LEU A 645 -2.46 6.35 10.03
CA LEU A 645 -1.50 5.27 10.25
C LEU A 645 -0.87 4.75 8.95
N GLN A 646 -1.40 5.14 7.79
CA GLN A 646 -1.12 4.54 6.49
C GLN A 646 -0.67 5.59 5.46
N PRO A 647 0.59 6.06 5.51
CA PRO A 647 1.06 7.17 4.70
C PRO A 647 1.20 6.89 3.20
N ASP A 648 1.35 5.63 2.81
CA ASP A 648 1.39 5.22 1.41
C ASP A 648 0.05 5.43 0.69
N LEU A 649 -1.09 5.35 1.40
CA LEU A 649 -2.41 5.61 0.83
C LEU A 649 -2.56 7.04 0.28
N MET A 650 -1.76 8.00 0.75
CA MET A 650 -1.74 9.38 0.21
C MET A 650 -1.40 9.43 -1.28
N HIS A 651 -0.74 8.40 -1.82
CA HIS A 651 -0.43 8.29 -3.24
C HIS A 651 -1.07 7.06 -3.92
N LEU A 652 -1.59 6.11 -3.14
CA LEU A 652 -2.28 4.92 -3.65
C LEU A 652 -3.81 5.07 -3.70
N HIS A 653 -4.36 6.16 -3.18
CA HIS A 653 -5.80 6.44 -3.24
C HIS A 653 -6.08 7.80 -3.89
N SER A 654 -7.01 7.81 -4.84
CA SER A 654 -7.36 8.99 -5.64
C SER A 654 -7.90 10.15 -4.79
N PHE A 655 -8.57 9.89 -3.68
CA PHE A 655 -9.00 10.93 -2.71
C PHE A 655 -7.92 11.96 -2.35
N PHE A 656 -6.65 11.54 -2.27
CA PHE A 656 -5.51 12.43 -1.94
C PHE A 656 -4.80 13.02 -3.16
N SER A 657 -5.07 12.47 -4.36
CA SER A 657 -4.49 12.92 -5.63
C SER A 657 -5.42 13.86 -6.40
N TYR A 658 -6.73 13.76 -6.16
CA TYR A 658 -7.69 14.76 -6.58
C TYR A 658 -7.70 15.88 -5.53
N SER A 659 -7.53 17.11 -6.01
CA SER A 659 -7.97 18.23 -5.21
C SER A 659 -9.49 18.28 -5.27
N PRO A 660 -10.21 18.42 -4.14
CA PRO A 660 -11.63 18.73 -4.14
C PRO A 660 -11.81 20.17 -4.66
N THR A 661 -11.63 20.37 -5.97
CA THR A 661 -11.69 21.68 -6.64
C THR A 661 -13.10 22.25 -6.69
N SER A 662 -14.12 21.41 -6.46
CA SER A 662 -15.52 21.80 -6.52
C SER A 662 -16.06 22.40 -5.22
N HIS A 663 -15.46 22.10 -4.05
CA HIS A 663 -16.03 22.52 -2.77
C HIS A 663 -14.97 22.98 -1.75
N ARG A 664 -15.34 23.99 -0.95
CA ARG A 664 -14.51 24.53 0.14
C ARG A 664 -14.19 23.45 1.18
N VAL A 665 -12.91 23.30 1.51
CA VAL A 665 -12.43 22.59 2.71
C VAL A 665 -12.26 23.60 3.84
N TYR A 666 -12.88 23.36 5.00
CA TYR A 666 -12.77 24.20 6.19
C TYR A 666 -11.62 23.73 7.07
N SER A 667 -10.64 24.61 7.30
CA SER A 667 -9.53 24.37 8.22
C SER A 667 -9.90 24.54 9.70
N LYS A 668 -11.00 25.25 9.96
CA LYS A 668 -11.60 25.45 11.27
C LYS A 668 -12.62 24.34 11.54
N LEU A 669 -12.77 23.91 12.80
CA LEU A 669 -13.74 22.89 13.18
C LEU A 669 -15.17 23.43 12.99
N MET A 670 -15.87 23.01 11.94
CA MET A 670 -17.22 23.46 11.62
C MET A 670 -18.24 22.33 11.89
N PRO A 671 -19.42 22.61 12.47
CA PRO A 671 -20.44 21.60 12.75
C PRO A 671 -21.21 21.25 11.46
N LEU A 672 -20.54 20.55 10.55
CA LEU A 672 -21.07 20.15 9.26
C LEU A 672 -21.41 18.67 9.28
N PHE A 673 -22.65 18.34 8.90
CA PHE A 673 -23.17 16.97 8.88
C PHE A 673 -23.02 16.40 7.47
N GLY A 674 -22.36 15.26 7.31
CA GLY A 674 -22.03 14.68 6.00
C GLY A 674 -22.36 13.20 5.88
N LYS A 675 -22.40 12.69 4.64
CA LYS A 675 -22.63 11.25 4.35
C LYS A 675 -21.46 10.37 4.80
N THR A 676 -20.25 10.90 4.71
CA THR A 676 -19.00 10.14 4.78
C THR A 676 -17.91 10.93 5.49
N LYS A 677 -16.93 10.22 6.04
CA LYS A 677 -15.76 10.79 6.72
C LYS A 677 -14.53 9.93 6.47
N VAL A 678 -13.34 10.55 6.44
CA VAL A 678 -12.04 9.87 6.25
C VAL A 678 -11.06 10.36 7.31
N GLY A 679 -10.33 9.46 7.98
CA GLY A 679 -9.26 9.80 8.94
C GLY A 679 -9.58 10.99 9.86
N PRO A 680 -8.77 12.08 9.83
CA PRO A 680 -8.87 13.21 10.77
C PRO A 680 -9.96 14.24 10.40
N PHE A 681 -10.80 13.98 9.39
CA PHE A 681 -11.91 14.89 9.07
C PHE A 681 -12.89 14.98 10.25
N GLY A 682 -13.39 16.19 10.52
CA GLY A 682 -14.28 16.52 11.63
C GLY A 682 -15.76 16.54 11.27
N ASP A 683 -16.14 16.09 10.07
CA ASP A 683 -17.54 15.98 9.64
C ASP A 683 -18.33 15.03 10.58
N ILE A 684 -19.59 15.37 10.85
CA ILE A 684 -20.50 14.58 11.69
C ILE A 684 -21.30 13.65 10.77
N ILE A 685 -21.20 12.34 10.96
CA ILE A 685 -21.81 11.38 10.03
C ILE A 685 -23.33 11.31 10.25
N ILE A 686 -24.10 11.44 9.16
CA ILE A 686 -25.56 11.25 9.14
C ILE A 686 -25.98 10.14 8.17
N PRO A 687 -27.10 9.45 8.46
CA PRO A 687 -27.73 8.52 7.53
C PRO A 687 -28.44 9.34 6.44
N PHE A 688 -27.66 9.76 5.45
CA PHE A 688 -28.09 10.57 4.32
C PHE A 688 -27.89 9.75 3.05
N ASP A 689 -28.76 8.75 2.88
CA ASP A 689 -28.56 7.66 1.93
C ASP A 689 -29.31 7.84 0.61
N GLU A 690 -28.81 7.19 -0.43
CA GLU A 690 -29.46 7.07 -1.73
C GLU A 690 -30.60 6.06 -1.60
N GLN A 691 -31.83 6.45 -1.95
CA GLN A 691 -32.99 5.57 -1.83
C GLN A 691 -32.73 4.24 -2.56
N LEU A 692 -32.84 3.11 -1.84
CA LEU A 692 -32.80 1.79 -2.45
C LEU A 692 -33.83 1.75 -3.59
N PRO A 693 -33.45 1.40 -4.83
CA PRO A 693 -34.38 1.38 -5.95
C PRO A 693 -35.58 0.48 -5.63
N ALA A 694 -36.79 0.92 -6.00
CA ALA A 694 -38.04 0.19 -5.70
C ALA A 694 -38.06 -1.27 -6.21
N ASN A 695 -37.21 -1.62 -7.19
CA ASN A 695 -37.08 -2.96 -7.80
C ASN A 695 -35.73 -3.62 -7.47
N PHE A 696 -35.19 -3.39 -6.27
CA PHE A 696 -33.86 -3.84 -5.90
C PHE A 696 -33.73 -5.35 -5.60
N ASP A 697 -34.79 -6.00 -5.11
CA ASP A 697 -34.68 -7.39 -4.65
C ASP A 697 -34.56 -8.34 -5.86
N SER A 698 -33.32 -8.65 -6.24
CA SER A 698 -33.04 -9.82 -7.06
C SER A 698 -33.48 -11.03 -6.24
N ASN A 699 -34.68 -11.54 -6.50
CA ASN A 699 -35.23 -12.79 -5.92
C ASN A 699 -34.37 -14.04 -6.21
N LEU A 700 -33.16 -13.86 -6.75
CA LEU A 700 -32.18 -14.90 -7.01
C LEU A 700 -31.56 -15.36 -5.69
N ASP A 701 -31.51 -16.66 -5.46
CA ASP A 701 -30.74 -17.22 -4.37
C ASP A 701 -29.24 -17.20 -4.70
N PHE A 702 -28.39 -17.43 -3.68
CA PHE A 702 -26.94 -17.40 -3.85
C PHE A 702 -26.43 -18.40 -4.90
N GLU A 703 -27.05 -19.59 -4.98
CA GLU A 703 -26.61 -20.66 -5.87
C GLU A 703 -26.90 -20.37 -7.35
N ASP A 704 -27.99 -19.65 -7.63
CA ASP A 704 -28.44 -19.31 -8.99
C ASP A 704 -27.63 -18.16 -9.62
N ARG A 705 -26.76 -17.50 -8.83
CA ARG A 705 -25.93 -16.38 -9.27
C ARG A 705 -24.65 -16.88 -9.96
N GLN A 706 -24.13 -16.06 -10.87
CA GLN A 706 -22.89 -16.35 -11.60
C GLN A 706 -21.66 -16.32 -10.68
N SER A 707 -20.74 -17.27 -10.82
CA SER A 707 -19.58 -17.42 -9.92
C SER A 707 -18.43 -16.43 -10.14
N HIS A 708 -18.69 -15.26 -10.72
CA HIS A 708 -17.68 -14.24 -11.02
C HIS A 708 -17.54 -13.21 -9.89
N LEU A 709 -16.34 -12.64 -9.75
CA LEU A 709 -16.10 -11.41 -9.00
C LEU A 709 -16.30 -10.22 -9.93
N PHE A 710 -17.45 -9.58 -9.79
CA PHE A 710 -17.93 -8.58 -10.73
C PHE A 710 -17.71 -7.15 -10.24
N TRP A 711 -17.31 -6.27 -11.17
CA TRP A 711 -17.41 -4.82 -11.00
C TRP A 711 -17.53 -4.09 -12.34
N ARG A 712 -18.36 -3.05 -12.38
CA ARG A 712 -18.50 -2.12 -13.51
C ARG A 712 -18.60 -0.68 -13.02
N GLY A 713 -17.57 0.12 -13.27
CA GLY A 713 -17.56 1.54 -12.94
C GLY A 713 -17.66 2.46 -14.15
N ASN A 714 -17.97 3.72 -13.90
CA ASN A 714 -17.87 4.77 -14.91
C ASN A 714 -16.44 5.33 -14.93
N PHE A 715 -15.91 5.56 -16.13
CA PHE A 715 -14.57 6.08 -16.34
C PHE A 715 -14.39 7.53 -15.84
N THR A 716 -15.45 8.34 -15.92
CA THR A 716 -15.41 9.77 -15.57
C THR A 716 -16.36 10.06 -14.41
N GLU A 717 -16.02 9.64 -13.20
CA GLU A 717 -16.78 10.02 -12.00
C GLU A 717 -16.33 11.36 -11.39
N VAL A 718 -15.66 12.21 -12.18
CA VAL A 718 -15.34 13.59 -11.81
C VAL A 718 -16.55 14.47 -12.14
N VAL A 719 -17.46 14.58 -11.16
CA VAL A 719 -18.46 15.63 -10.95
C VAL A 719 -19.08 16.23 -12.23
N ALA A 720 -20.25 15.71 -12.62
CA ALA A 720 -21.18 16.51 -13.40
C ALA A 720 -21.61 17.73 -12.56
N PRO A 721 -21.63 18.96 -13.11
CA PRO A 721 -22.22 20.09 -12.41
C PRO A 721 -23.73 19.86 -12.34
N GLN A 722 -24.23 19.48 -11.17
CA GLN A 722 -25.64 19.67 -10.87
C GLN A 722 -25.83 21.10 -10.37
N THR A 723 -26.06 22.02 -11.29
CA THR A 723 -27.11 23.05 -11.17
C THR A 723 -27.14 23.96 -12.40
N HIS A 724 -28.37 24.24 -12.84
CA HIS A 724 -28.75 25.31 -13.75
C HIS A 724 -28.13 26.65 -13.34
N ASP A 725 -27.23 27.22 -14.16
CA ASP A 725 -27.42 28.48 -14.90
C ASP A 725 -26.09 29.01 -15.46
N LEU A 726 -26.10 29.22 -16.78
CA LEU A 726 -25.36 30.26 -17.53
C LEU A 726 -23.98 30.69 -16.99
N SER A 727 -22.95 29.89 -17.27
CA SER A 727 -21.59 30.38 -17.51
C SER A 727 -20.84 29.40 -18.42
N PRO A 728 -20.47 29.79 -19.66
CA PRO A 728 -19.60 28.99 -20.51
C PRO A 728 -18.14 29.25 -20.08
N LEU A 729 -17.74 28.74 -18.92
CA LEU A 729 -16.33 28.68 -18.53
C LEU A 729 -16.09 27.32 -17.88
N GLY A 730 -15.36 26.48 -18.61
CA GLY A 730 -15.42 25.02 -18.50
C GLY A 730 -15.07 24.43 -17.14
N SER A 731 -15.88 23.45 -16.73
CA SER A 731 -15.39 22.36 -15.89
C SER A 731 -14.54 21.45 -16.79
N GLU A 732 -13.27 21.79 -16.93
CA GLU A 732 -12.33 20.94 -17.66
C GLU A 732 -12.15 19.64 -16.87
N THR A 733 -12.59 18.53 -17.48
CA THR A 733 -12.38 17.15 -17.04
C THR A 733 -10.89 16.84 -17.12
N PHE A 734 -10.11 17.35 -16.17
CA PHE A 734 -8.68 17.10 -16.08
C PHE A 734 -8.45 15.69 -15.54
N VAL A 735 -8.37 14.71 -16.44
CA VAL A 735 -7.78 13.42 -16.09
C VAL A 735 -6.26 13.63 -16.02
N ARG A 736 -5.76 14.00 -14.84
CA ARG A 736 -4.32 14.17 -14.60
C ARG A 736 -3.64 12.80 -14.61
N ASP A 737 -2.46 12.69 -15.20
CA ASP A 737 -1.71 11.43 -15.32
C ASP A 737 -1.51 10.73 -13.96
N GLN A 738 -1.26 11.50 -12.89
CA GLN A 738 -1.10 10.98 -11.53
C GLN A 738 -2.38 10.33 -10.96
N ALA A 739 -3.56 10.75 -11.43
CA ALA A 739 -4.84 10.20 -10.98
C ALA A 739 -5.08 8.77 -11.51
N PHE A 740 -4.60 8.45 -12.72
CA PHE A 740 -4.73 7.09 -13.26
C PHE A 740 -4.00 6.04 -12.42
N HIS A 741 -2.83 6.40 -11.91
CA HIS A 741 -2.00 5.47 -11.15
C HIS A 741 -2.41 5.40 -9.67
N ALA A 742 -3.01 6.46 -9.12
CA ALA A 742 -3.46 6.51 -7.73
C ALA A 742 -4.90 6.00 -7.54
N ASP A 743 -5.71 5.94 -8.59
CA ASP A 743 -7.11 5.54 -8.44
C ASP A 743 -7.28 4.05 -8.20
N LEU A 744 -8.05 3.71 -7.16
CA LEU A 744 -8.29 2.34 -6.72
C LEU A 744 -8.98 1.51 -7.81
N GLN A 745 -9.95 2.10 -8.51
CA GLN A 745 -10.72 1.41 -9.55
C GLN A 745 -9.83 1.10 -10.75
N HIS A 746 -9.05 2.08 -11.21
CA HIS A 746 -8.10 1.90 -12.30
C HIS A 746 -7.03 0.86 -11.96
N ARG A 747 -6.45 0.91 -10.76
CA ARG A 747 -5.47 -0.08 -10.28
C ARG A 747 -6.05 -1.50 -10.23
N ALA A 748 -7.29 -1.65 -9.75
CA ALA A 748 -7.97 -2.94 -9.70
C ALA A 748 -8.19 -3.52 -11.11
N VAL A 749 -8.70 -2.71 -12.04
CA VAL A 749 -8.92 -3.13 -13.43
C VAL A 749 -7.60 -3.46 -14.12
N HIS A 750 -6.54 -2.67 -13.93
CA HIS A 750 -5.21 -2.98 -14.48
C HIS A 750 -4.67 -4.29 -13.93
N LEU A 751 -4.76 -4.51 -12.61
CA LEU A 751 -4.28 -5.72 -11.95
C LEU A 751 -4.97 -6.99 -12.48
N VAL A 752 -6.24 -6.90 -12.87
CA VAL A 752 -7.03 -8.03 -13.37
C VAL A 752 -6.87 -8.21 -14.89
N ASN A 753 -6.95 -7.13 -15.67
CA ASN A 753 -7.02 -7.21 -17.13
C ASN A 753 -5.67 -7.08 -17.84
N ASN A 754 -4.73 -6.30 -17.29
CA ASN A 754 -3.47 -5.95 -17.96
C ASN A 754 -2.27 -5.97 -16.99
N ALA A 755 -2.19 -6.98 -16.12
CA ALA A 755 -1.10 -7.12 -15.17
C ALA A 755 0.26 -7.18 -15.88
N SER A 756 1.25 -6.45 -15.37
CA SER A 756 2.60 -6.44 -15.93
C SER A 756 3.26 -7.82 -15.85
N ALA A 757 4.08 -8.19 -16.85
CA ALA A 757 4.68 -9.53 -16.93
C ALA A 757 5.59 -9.89 -15.74
N SER A 758 6.18 -8.88 -15.07
CA SER A 758 7.00 -9.03 -13.87
C SER A 758 6.20 -8.98 -12.56
N GLN A 759 4.89 -8.75 -12.61
CA GLN A 759 4.05 -8.59 -11.42
C GLN A 759 3.74 -9.93 -10.78
N LEU A 760 3.96 -10.00 -9.46
CA LEU A 760 3.74 -11.19 -8.64
C LEU A 760 2.65 -10.89 -7.61
N SER A 761 1.74 -11.83 -7.43
CA SER A 761 0.74 -11.81 -6.34
C SER A 761 1.06 -12.91 -5.33
N THR A 762 0.92 -12.58 -4.05
CA THR A 762 1.07 -13.54 -2.96
C THR A 762 -0.22 -14.32 -2.75
N MET A 763 -0.12 -15.64 -2.75
CA MET A 763 -1.26 -16.56 -2.70
C MET A 763 -1.08 -17.58 -1.58
N VAL A 764 -2.14 -17.87 -0.83
CA VAL A 764 -2.14 -19.05 0.05
C VAL A 764 -2.50 -20.27 -0.79
N ILE A 765 -1.55 -21.19 -0.95
CA ILE A 765 -1.73 -22.45 -1.70
C ILE A 765 -1.73 -23.65 -0.75
N SER A 766 -2.44 -24.71 -1.11
CA SER A 766 -2.49 -25.96 -0.35
C SER A 766 -1.61 -27.03 -0.97
N ARG A 767 -0.76 -27.66 -0.17
CA ARG A 767 0.08 -28.81 -0.54
C ARG A 767 -0.45 -30.08 0.10
N LYS A 768 -0.63 -31.16 -0.67
CA LYS A 768 -0.93 -32.50 -0.14
C LYS A 768 0.36 -33.13 0.42
N VAL A 769 0.37 -33.47 1.71
CA VAL A 769 1.51 -34.09 2.41
C VAL A 769 1.10 -35.43 3.01
N LYS A 770 1.88 -36.51 2.77
CA LYS A 770 1.69 -37.80 3.44
C LYS A 770 2.23 -37.72 4.87
N LYS A 771 1.37 -37.71 5.90
CA LYS A 771 1.81 -37.89 7.29
C LYS A 771 1.72 -39.36 7.70
N LEU A 772 2.83 -39.86 8.24
CA LEU A 772 2.90 -41.18 8.87
C LEU A 772 2.43 -41.06 10.32
N LYS A 773 1.23 -41.56 10.64
CA LYS A 773 0.79 -41.65 12.04
C LYS A 773 1.64 -42.68 12.76
N LYS A 774 2.43 -42.24 13.75
CA LYS A 774 3.19 -43.13 14.64
C LYS A 774 2.19 -44.05 15.36
N SER A 775 2.33 -45.35 15.11
CA SER A 775 1.55 -46.40 15.76
C SER A 775 1.75 -46.31 17.28
N LYS A 776 0.70 -46.03 18.04
CA LYS A 776 0.75 -46.09 19.52
C LYS A 776 0.99 -47.56 19.90
N LYS A 777 2.24 -47.85 20.30
CA LYS A 777 2.74 -49.08 20.92
C LYS A 777 2.02 -50.38 20.53
N GLY A 778 2.60 -51.07 19.53
CA GLY A 778 2.46 -52.51 19.36
C GLY A 778 1.46 -52.95 18.30
N LYS A 779 1.99 -53.34 17.13
CA LYS A 779 1.36 -54.22 16.12
C LYS A 779 0.25 -53.69 15.21
N LYS A 780 0.31 -52.45 14.71
CA LYS A 780 -0.35 -52.09 13.42
C LYS A 780 0.57 -51.23 12.55
N LYS A 781 0.66 -51.57 11.24
CA LYS A 781 1.40 -50.84 10.20
C LYS A 781 1.04 -49.34 10.28
N ALA A 782 2.02 -48.46 10.18
CA ALA A 782 1.79 -47.01 10.17
C ALA A 782 0.85 -46.67 9.00
N LYS A 783 -0.38 -46.23 9.29
CA LYS A 783 -1.34 -45.79 8.27
C LYS A 783 -0.92 -44.38 7.83
N SER A 784 -0.52 -44.23 6.57
CA SER A 784 -0.30 -42.91 5.97
C SER A 784 -1.65 -42.25 5.74
N THR A 785 -1.83 -41.02 6.23
CA THR A 785 -2.99 -40.18 5.92
C THR A 785 -2.48 -38.96 5.15
N TRP A 786 -3.17 -38.61 4.08
CA TRP A 786 -2.91 -37.38 3.35
C TRP A 786 -3.54 -36.22 4.12
N GLU A 787 -2.75 -35.21 4.41
CA GLU A 787 -3.21 -33.96 5.02
C GLU A 787 -2.84 -32.81 4.08
N PHE A 788 -3.67 -31.76 4.09
CA PHE A 788 -3.36 -30.52 3.38
C PHE A 788 -2.60 -29.59 4.32
N GLU A 789 -1.55 -28.98 3.81
CA GLU A 789 -0.78 -27.94 4.49
C GLU A 789 -0.81 -26.68 3.64
N TYR A 790 -1.06 -25.54 4.26
CA TYR A 790 -1.16 -24.25 3.58
C TYR A 790 0.12 -23.45 3.75
N ILE A 791 0.57 -22.85 2.65
CA ILE A 791 1.81 -22.09 2.55
C ILE A 791 1.51 -20.90 1.63
N TYR A 792 2.03 -19.71 1.96
CA TYR A 792 2.01 -18.61 1.00
C TYR A 792 2.93 -18.93 -0.18
N SER A 793 2.72 -18.36 -1.35
CA SER A 793 3.61 -18.53 -2.50
C SER A 793 3.40 -17.37 -3.45
N HIS A 794 4.46 -16.95 -4.13
CA HIS A 794 4.36 -15.95 -5.18
C HIS A 794 4.04 -16.62 -6.50
N MET A 795 3.05 -16.09 -7.21
CA MET A 795 2.69 -16.53 -8.56
C MET A 795 2.54 -15.32 -9.47
N ARG A 796 2.78 -15.53 -10.77
CA ARG A 796 2.57 -14.48 -11.77
C ARG A 796 1.10 -14.09 -11.79
N THR A 797 0.82 -12.80 -11.62
CA THR A 797 -0.55 -12.28 -11.55
C THR A 797 -1.33 -12.60 -12.83
N SER A 798 -0.68 -12.51 -14.00
CA SER A 798 -1.29 -12.85 -15.29
C SER A 798 -1.77 -14.30 -15.38
N GLN A 799 -1.02 -15.25 -14.79
CA GLN A 799 -1.43 -16.65 -14.73
C GLN A 799 -2.60 -16.87 -13.77
N LEU A 800 -2.68 -16.10 -12.68
CA LEU A 800 -3.80 -16.19 -11.74
C LEU A 800 -5.08 -15.62 -12.34
N ASN A 801 -4.98 -14.52 -13.09
CA ASN A 801 -6.12 -13.88 -13.74
C ASN A 801 -6.81 -14.80 -14.75
N SER A 802 -6.08 -15.72 -15.38
CA SER A 802 -6.67 -16.72 -16.28
C SER A 802 -7.32 -17.92 -15.57
N LEU A 803 -7.01 -18.13 -14.29
CA LEU A 803 -7.53 -19.25 -13.49
C LEU A 803 -8.68 -18.84 -12.57
N LEU A 804 -8.73 -17.57 -12.17
CA LEU A 804 -9.75 -17.04 -11.26
C LEU A 804 -10.87 -16.34 -12.04
N PRO A 805 -12.13 -16.44 -11.57
CA PRO A 805 -13.29 -15.92 -12.30
C PRO A 805 -13.47 -14.41 -12.04
N PHE A 806 -12.54 -13.60 -12.55
CA PHE A 806 -12.66 -12.14 -12.48
C PHE A 806 -13.49 -11.58 -13.63
N ASP A 807 -14.36 -10.62 -13.32
CA ASP A 807 -15.07 -9.85 -14.33
C ASP A 807 -15.12 -8.36 -13.94
N MET A 808 -14.04 -7.63 -14.23
CA MET A 808 -13.89 -6.21 -13.88
C MET A 808 -13.58 -5.37 -15.11
N ALA A 809 -14.37 -4.32 -15.36
CA ALA A 809 -14.14 -3.42 -16.48
C ALA A 809 -14.84 -2.07 -16.27
N PHE A 810 -14.46 -1.07 -17.05
CA PHE A 810 -15.23 0.17 -17.14
C PHE A 810 -16.39 0.02 -18.15
N ASP A 811 -17.49 0.72 -17.91
CA ASP A 811 -18.67 0.71 -18.77
C ASP A 811 -18.41 1.39 -20.12
N ALA A 812 -18.61 0.65 -21.21
CA ALA A 812 -18.43 1.10 -22.59
C ALA A 812 -19.44 2.17 -23.05
N SER A 813 -20.59 2.29 -22.37
CA SER A 813 -21.64 3.27 -22.70
C SER A 813 -21.32 4.68 -22.21
N SER A 814 -20.30 4.84 -21.36
CA SER A 814 -19.83 6.16 -20.98
C SER A 814 -19.32 6.89 -22.25
N HIS A 815 -19.82 8.10 -22.50
CA HIS A 815 -19.42 8.93 -23.65
C HIS A 815 -18.03 9.56 -23.39
N ILE A 816 -17.01 8.74 -23.17
CA ILE A 816 -15.74 9.14 -22.55
C ILE A 816 -14.95 10.12 -23.43
N CYS A 817 -14.93 9.91 -24.76
CA CYS A 817 -13.96 10.60 -25.62
C CYS A 817 -14.57 11.39 -26.79
N SER A 818 -15.91 11.51 -26.93
CA SER A 818 -16.48 12.18 -28.12
C SER A 818 -16.60 13.71 -28.00
N GLN A 819 -16.42 14.28 -26.81
CA GLN A 819 -16.66 15.71 -26.53
C GLN A 819 -15.42 16.48 -26.02
N SER A 820 -14.25 15.85 -25.97
CA SER A 820 -13.07 16.40 -25.29
C SER A 820 -12.14 17.20 -26.22
N LYS A 821 -11.52 18.28 -25.71
CA LYS A 821 -10.52 19.09 -26.46
C LYS A 821 -9.31 18.21 -26.84
N THR A 822 -8.54 18.64 -27.85
CA THR A 822 -7.50 17.83 -28.53
C THR A 822 -6.43 17.18 -27.64
N ARG A 823 -6.05 17.76 -26.49
CA ARG A 823 -5.06 17.17 -25.56
C ARG A 823 -5.68 16.12 -24.62
N ASP A 824 -6.89 16.37 -24.16
CA ASP A 824 -7.64 15.50 -23.24
C ASP A 824 -8.21 14.28 -23.97
N LEU A 825 -8.52 14.43 -25.26
CA LEU A 825 -8.88 13.34 -26.16
C LEU A 825 -7.76 12.29 -26.25
N ALA A 826 -6.49 12.70 -26.28
CA ALA A 826 -5.36 11.78 -26.36
C ALA A 826 -5.22 10.94 -25.09
N ASN A 827 -5.30 11.55 -23.90
CA ASN A 827 -5.25 10.84 -22.62
C ASN A 827 -6.45 9.90 -22.44
N CYS A 828 -7.64 10.34 -22.87
CA CYS A 828 -8.85 9.54 -22.87
C CYS A 828 -8.74 8.29 -23.76
N ILE A 829 -8.25 8.45 -25.00
CA ILE A 829 -8.04 7.33 -25.93
C ILE A 829 -7.01 6.34 -25.38
N ARG A 830 -5.90 6.84 -24.83
CA ARG A 830 -4.86 6.02 -24.21
C ARG A 830 -5.39 5.19 -23.05
N ALA A 831 -6.21 5.79 -22.21
CA ALA A 831 -6.75 5.09 -21.07
C ALA A 831 -7.82 4.07 -21.49
N LYS A 832 -8.64 4.38 -22.50
CA LYS A 832 -9.54 3.39 -23.10
C LYS A 832 -8.79 2.15 -23.65
N SER A 833 -7.61 2.35 -24.24
CA SER A 833 -6.77 1.23 -24.70
C SER A 833 -6.09 0.43 -23.57
N GLU A 834 -5.88 1.02 -22.39
CA GLU A 834 -5.25 0.35 -21.25
C GLU A 834 -6.23 -0.55 -20.49
N PHE A 835 -7.43 -0.04 -20.19
CA PHE A 835 -8.34 -0.72 -19.24
C PHE A 835 -9.36 -1.65 -19.88
N ASN A 836 -9.54 -1.55 -21.21
CA ASN A 836 -10.67 -2.13 -21.96
C ASN A 836 -12.04 -1.68 -21.39
N SER A 837 -13.08 -1.74 -22.23
CA SER A 837 -14.43 -1.36 -21.82
C SER A 837 -15.42 -2.45 -22.20
N GLN A 838 -16.32 -2.78 -21.29
CA GLN A 838 -17.36 -3.79 -21.48
C GLN A 838 -18.76 -3.17 -21.36
N PRO A 839 -19.81 -3.77 -21.96
CA PRO A 839 -21.16 -3.26 -21.82
C PRO A 839 -21.61 -3.28 -20.35
N ARG A 840 -22.54 -2.38 -20.02
CA ARG A 840 -23.17 -2.33 -18.70
C ARG A 840 -23.87 -3.66 -18.39
N ALA A 841 -23.63 -4.19 -17.19
CA ALA A 841 -24.25 -5.40 -16.67
C ALA A 841 -24.70 -5.17 -15.21
N ILE A 842 -25.63 -6.00 -14.73
CA ILE A 842 -26.21 -5.86 -13.39
C ILE A 842 -25.30 -6.57 -12.39
N ALA A 843 -24.73 -5.82 -11.44
CA ALA A 843 -23.76 -6.36 -10.50
C ALA A 843 -24.30 -7.54 -9.67
N LEU A 844 -25.56 -7.44 -9.24
CA LEU A 844 -26.20 -8.41 -8.36
C LEU A 844 -26.45 -9.76 -9.02
N GLU A 845 -26.35 -9.94 -10.33
CA GLU A 845 -26.47 -11.28 -10.93
C GLU A 845 -25.29 -12.21 -10.58
N ASN A 846 -24.24 -11.65 -9.97
CA ASN A 846 -23.01 -12.34 -9.61
C ASN A 846 -22.97 -12.68 -8.12
N ARG A 847 -22.31 -13.79 -7.78
CA ARG A 847 -22.10 -14.26 -6.40
C ARG A 847 -21.21 -13.31 -5.62
N PHE A 848 -20.21 -12.72 -6.27
CA PHE A 848 -19.26 -11.81 -5.63
C PHE A 848 -19.28 -10.46 -6.33
N VAL A 849 -19.43 -9.38 -5.57
CA VAL A 849 -19.45 -8.01 -6.09
C VAL A 849 -18.32 -7.22 -5.44
N PHE A 850 -17.40 -6.72 -6.26
CA PHE A 850 -16.32 -5.85 -5.79
C PHE A 850 -16.80 -4.41 -5.69
N LEU A 851 -16.56 -3.77 -4.56
CA LEU A 851 -17.05 -2.44 -4.19
C LEU A 851 -15.85 -1.54 -3.84
N PRO A 852 -15.10 -1.05 -4.84
CA PRO A 852 -14.02 -0.11 -4.65
C PRO A 852 -14.56 1.32 -4.50
N ASP A 853 -13.89 2.10 -3.65
CA ASP A 853 -14.12 3.54 -3.58
C ASP A 853 -13.93 4.25 -4.92
N SER A 854 -14.74 5.28 -5.12
CA SER A 854 -14.54 6.29 -6.15
C SER A 854 -13.67 7.43 -5.60
N PRO A 855 -13.13 8.34 -6.44
CA PRO A 855 -12.19 9.37 -5.99
C PRO A 855 -12.65 10.23 -4.81
N LEU A 856 -13.94 10.50 -4.69
CA LEU A 856 -14.48 11.41 -3.68
C LEU A 856 -15.53 10.77 -2.76
N LYS A 857 -15.97 9.54 -3.04
CA LYS A 857 -17.08 8.90 -2.32
C LYS A 857 -16.90 7.38 -2.28
N PRO A 858 -17.44 6.70 -1.27
CA PRO A 858 -17.48 5.25 -1.23
C PRO A 858 -18.38 4.69 -2.33
N ALA A 859 -18.27 3.38 -2.57
CA ALA A 859 -19.09 2.68 -3.54
C ALA A 859 -20.59 2.82 -3.20
N PRO A 860 -21.43 3.43 -4.08
CA PRO A 860 -22.84 3.68 -3.78
C PRO A 860 -23.66 2.39 -3.67
N GLU A 861 -23.25 1.33 -4.38
CA GLU A 861 -23.94 0.04 -4.40
C GLU A 861 -23.69 -0.83 -3.14
N THR A 862 -22.98 -0.31 -2.14
CA THR A 862 -22.60 -1.09 -0.95
C THR A 862 -23.82 -1.54 -0.16
N LEU A 863 -24.74 -0.62 0.16
CA LEU A 863 -25.96 -0.95 0.91
C LEU A 863 -26.92 -1.80 0.09
N GLN A 864 -27.04 -1.55 -1.22
CA GLN A 864 -27.68 -2.49 -2.15
C GLN A 864 -27.11 -3.90 -1.93
N THR A 865 -25.82 -4.08 -2.17
CA THR A 865 -25.19 -5.42 -2.16
C THR A 865 -25.38 -6.13 -0.83
N LEU A 866 -25.28 -5.41 0.30
CA LEU A 866 -25.57 -5.95 1.64
C LEU A 866 -27.02 -6.42 1.81
N HIS A 867 -28.00 -5.79 1.16
CA HIS A 867 -29.41 -6.23 1.16
C HIS A 867 -29.70 -7.36 0.16
N SER A 868 -28.75 -7.70 -0.73
CA SER A 868 -28.85 -8.81 -1.69
C SER A 868 -28.28 -10.13 -1.14
N ALA A 869 -28.44 -11.23 -1.89
CA ALA A 869 -27.78 -12.50 -1.59
C ALA A 869 -26.40 -12.65 -2.26
N SER A 870 -25.75 -11.54 -2.65
CA SER A 870 -24.36 -11.54 -3.15
C SER A 870 -23.37 -11.23 -2.01
N VAL A 871 -22.13 -11.69 -2.13
CA VAL A 871 -21.05 -11.40 -1.19
C VAL A 871 -20.41 -10.04 -1.55
N PRO A 872 -20.47 -9.04 -0.66
CA PRO A 872 -19.82 -7.76 -0.89
C PRO A 872 -18.32 -7.85 -0.58
N PHE A 873 -17.48 -7.49 -1.55
CA PHE A 873 -16.03 -7.30 -1.39
C PHE A 873 -15.75 -5.81 -1.29
N VAL A 874 -15.66 -5.29 -0.06
CA VAL A 874 -15.58 -3.85 0.20
C VAL A 874 -14.13 -3.42 0.32
N SER A 875 -13.71 -2.46 -0.49
CA SER A 875 -12.40 -1.79 -0.39
C SER A 875 -12.61 -0.30 -0.21
N THR A 876 -12.58 0.17 1.04
CA THR A 876 -12.87 1.57 1.36
C THR A 876 -11.94 2.21 2.38
N ILE A 877 -11.75 3.53 2.29
CA ILE A 877 -11.14 4.40 3.31
C ILE A 877 -12.19 5.27 4.02
N PHE A 878 -13.46 5.21 3.62
CA PHE A 878 -14.53 6.04 4.16
C PHE A 878 -15.27 5.34 5.30
N ARG A 879 -15.63 6.12 6.32
CA ARG A 879 -16.61 5.77 7.35
C ARG A 879 -17.98 6.32 6.95
N GLN A 880 -19.02 5.54 7.24
CA GLN A 880 -20.43 5.86 7.07
C GLN A 880 -21.20 5.48 8.34
N TRP A 881 -22.49 5.87 8.42
CA TRP A 881 -23.31 5.67 9.61
C TRP A 881 -23.52 4.19 9.98
N TRP A 882 -23.39 3.30 8.99
CA TRP A 882 -23.53 1.85 9.16
C TRP A 882 -22.21 1.15 9.50
N THR A 883 -21.05 1.81 9.39
CA THR A 883 -19.74 1.15 9.51
C THR A 883 -19.54 0.44 10.85
N GLU A 884 -20.05 0.98 11.97
CA GLU A 884 -19.98 0.33 13.30
C GLU A 884 -20.99 -0.81 13.49
N ARG A 885 -21.99 -0.92 12.61
CA ARG A 885 -23.06 -1.91 12.68
C ARG A 885 -22.76 -3.16 11.86
N VAL A 886 -21.80 -3.08 10.95
CA VAL A 886 -21.52 -4.13 9.97
C VAL A 886 -20.08 -4.61 10.15
N HIS A 887 -19.92 -5.85 10.58
CA HIS A 887 -18.60 -6.44 10.85
C HIS A 887 -17.95 -7.15 9.64
N PRO A 888 -16.62 -6.99 9.46
CA PRO A 888 -15.85 -7.67 8.42
C PRO A 888 -15.81 -9.19 8.65
N TRP A 889 -15.70 -9.98 7.58
CA TRP A 889 -15.70 -11.44 7.56
C TRP A 889 -16.99 -12.10 8.08
N VAL A 890 -17.98 -11.30 8.48
CA VAL A 890 -19.31 -11.71 8.94
C VAL A 890 -20.36 -11.31 7.91
N HIS A 891 -20.43 -10.02 7.58
CA HIS A 891 -21.44 -9.49 6.65
C HIS A 891 -20.86 -9.11 5.29
N PHE A 892 -19.55 -8.85 5.22
CA PHE A 892 -18.84 -8.53 3.99
C PHE A 892 -17.37 -8.99 4.07
N VAL A 893 -16.70 -9.05 2.92
CA VAL A 893 -15.28 -9.38 2.80
C VAL A 893 -14.48 -8.09 2.67
N PRO A 894 -13.64 -7.72 3.66
CA PRO A 894 -12.80 -6.53 3.56
C PRO A 894 -11.60 -6.77 2.63
N ILE A 895 -11.37 -5.85 1.70
CA ILE A 895 -10.20 -5.84 0.82
C ILE A 895 -9.41 -4.56 1.10
N ASP A 896 -8.10 -4.70 1.33
CA ASP A 896 -7.22 -3.56 1.53
C ASP A 896 -7.09 -2.75 0.21
N PRO A 897 -7.10 -1.40 0.25
CA PRO A 897 -6.91 -0.56 -0.95
C PRO A 897 -5.61 -0.81 -1.73
N ARG A 898 -4.65 -1.56 -1.18
CA ARG A 898 -3.42 -2.04 -1.85
C ARG A 898 -3.65 -3.27 -2.72
N LEU A 899 -4.79 -3.96 -2.59
CA LEU A 899 -5.25 -5.11 -3.39
C LEU A 899 -4.38 -6.37 -3.33
N GLN A 900 -3.39 -6.46 -2.43
CA GLN A 900 -2.46 -7.60 -2.36
C GLN A 900 -3.16 -8.93 -2.06
N ALA A 901 -4.20 -8.92 -1.23
CA ALA A 901 -4.92 -10.13 -0.83
C ALA A 901 -6.10 -10.49 -1.75
N LEU A 902 -6.37 -9.71 -2.81
CA LEU A 902 -7.56 -9.87 -3.64
C LEU A 902 -7.65 -11.27 -4.28
N HIS A 903 -6.59 -11.68 -4.99
CA HIS A 903 -6.51 -12.99 -5.65
C HIS A 903 -6.63 -14.14 -4.66
N SER A 904 -5.92 -14.07 -3.54
CA SER A 904 -5.92 -15.13 -2.54
C SER A 904 -7.26 -15.25 -1.82
N THR A 905 -7.98 -14.14 -1.64
CA THR A 905 -9.31 -14.12 -1.04
C THR A 905 -10.33 -14.72 -1.99
N LEU A 906 -10.30 -14.36 -3.27
CA LEU A 906 -11.19 -14.95 -4.27
C LEU A 906 -10.95 -16.45 -4.41
N ALA A 907 -9.67 -16.86 -4.52
CA ALA A 907 -9.29 -18.25 -4.61
C ALA A 907 -9.78 -19.09 -3.42
N TYR A 908 -9.80 -18.55 -2.20
CA TYR A 908 -10.36 -19.23 -1.03
C TYR A 908 -11.85 -19.60 -1.25
N PHE A 909 -12.64 -18.69 -1.81
CA PHE A 909 -14.08 -18.92 -2.02
C PHE A 909 -14.39 -19.75 -3.26
N THR A 910 -13.68 -19.56 -4.37
CA THR A 910 -13.94 -20.24 -5.64
C THR A 910 -13.18 -21.54 -5.81
N GLY A 911 -12.15 -21.77 -4.98
CA GLY A 911 -11.16 -22.82 -5.20
C GLY A 911 -10.16 -22.43 -6.29
N LEU A 912 -9.07 -23.20 -6.35
CA LEU A 912 -8.02 -23.01 -7.34
C LEU A 912 -7.35 -24.35 -7.66
N THR A 913 -7.24 -24.68 -8.95
CA THR A 913 -6.50 -25.84 -9.44
C THR A 913 -5.35 -25.36 -10.31
N ILE A 914 -4.12 -25.62 -9.88
CA ILE A 914 -2.91 -25.23 -10.60
C ILE A 914 -2.26 -26.50 -11.17
N PRO A 915 -1.99 -26.57 -12.50
CA PRO A 915 -1.17 -27.63 -13.06
C PRO A 915 0.27 -27.50 -12.54
N GLU A 916 0.87 -28.58 -12.05
CA GLU A 916 2.28 -28.54 -11.61
C GLU A 916 3.22 -28.17 -12.79
N PRO A 917 4.17 -27.25 -12.59
CA PRO A 917 5.16 -26.92 -13.62
C PRO A 917 6.16 -28.08 -13.75
N GLY A 918 6.07 -28.85 -14.84
CA GLY A 918 6.98 -29.98 -15.08
C GLY A 918 6.68 -30.91 -16.27
N HIS A 919 5.54 -30.78 -16.96
CA HIS A 919 5.29 -31.49 -18.22
C HIS A 919 4.80 -30.51 -19.28
N GLU A 920 5.75 -29.93 -20.00
CA GLU A 920 5.52 -29.26 -21.27
C GLU A 920 5.16 -30.36 -22.28
N HIS A 921 3.87 -30.48 -22.62
CA HIS A 921 3.45 -31.21 -23.81
C HIS A 921 3.05 -30.19 -24.86
N ASP A 922 3.77 -30.23 -25.99
CA ASP A 922 3.43 -29.52 -27.22
C ASP A 922 1.98 -29.79 -27.60
N TYR A 923 1.13 -28.76 -27.56
CA TYR A 923 -0.21 -28.85 -28.12
C TYR A 923 -0.12 -28.61 -29.63
N GLU A 924 -0.10 -29.69 -30.41
CA GLU A 924 -0.58 -29.66 -31.79
C GLU A 924 -2.10 -29.54 -31.80
N HIS A 925 -2.60 -28.62 -32.63
CA HIS A 925 -4.02 -28.42 -32.88
C HIS A 925 -4.68 -29.69 -33.44
N GLY A 926 -5.60 -30.28 -32.67
CA GLY A 926 -6.46 -31.39 -33.09
C GLY A 926 -7.94 -31.05 -32.92
N ASN A 927 -8.66 -31.02 -34.05
CA ASN A 927 -10.07 -30.64 -34.22
C ASN A 927 -11.06 -31.20 -33.19
N ALA A 928 -12.00 -30.32 -32.83
CA ALA A 928 -13.28 -30.71 -32.22
C ALA A 928 -14.01 -31.73 -33.11
N LYS A 929 -14.25 -32.92 -32.57
CA LYS A 929 -15.36 -33.77 -32.98
C LYS A 929 -16.33 -33.88 -31.80
N THR A 930 -17.51 -33.35 -32.07
CA THR A 930 -18.78 -33.61 -31.38
C THR A 930 -18.97 -35.11 -31.11
N ASN A 931 -19.50 -35.44 -29.94
CA ASN A 931 -20.55 -36.46 -29.82
C ASN A 931 -21.34 -36.27 -28.51
N GLU A 932 -22.64 -36.06 -28.69
CA GLU A 932 -23.68 -36.41 -27.74
C GLU A 932 -23.77 -37.94 -27.58
N GLU A 933 -24.40 -38.32 -26.46
CA GLU A 933 -24.89 -39.64 -26.02
C GLU A 933 -24.14 -40.16 -24.79
N SER A 934 -24.76 -40.73 -23.77
CA SER A 934 -26.12 -40.70 -23.21
C SER A 934 -26.02 -41.51 -21.91
N LYS A 935 -27.07 -41.40 -21.09
CA LYS A 935 -27.30 -42.02 -19.78
C LYS A 935 -26.84 -43.48 -19.55
N GLN A 936 -26.69 -43.75 -18.24
CA GLN A 936 -27.12 -44.96 -17.51
C GLN A 936 -26.01 -45.97 -17.16
N VAL A 937 -25.59 -46.00 -15.89
CA VAL A 937 -25.72 -47.15 -14.96
C VAL A 937 -25.57 -46.63 -13.52
N ASP A 938 -26.56 -46.97 -12.71
CA ASP A 938 -26.73 -46.70 -11.28
C ASP A 938 -25.91 -47.64 -10.37
N GLU A 939 -25.84 -47.24 -9.09
CA GLU A 939 -25.71 -48.09 -7.90
C GLU A 939 -24.40 -48.85 -7.64
N GLU A 940 -23.57 -48.28 -6.76
CA GLU A 940 -23.29 -48.86 -5.43
C GLU A 940 -22.63 -47.78 -4.55
N ASP A 941 -22.69 -47.94 -3.23
CA ASP A 941 -22.11 -47.07 -2.19
C ASP A 941 -22.98 -45.93 -1.64
N ALA A 942 -24.20 -46.26 -1.23
CA ALA A 942 -24.92 -45.54 -0.18
C ALA A 942 -25.31 -46.50 0.97
N LYS A 943 -24.32 -46.95 1.75
CA LYS A 943 -24.51 -47.57 3.09
C LYS A 943 -23.30 -47.37 3.99
N GLU A 944 -23.26 -46.28 4.75
CA GLU A 944 -22.69 -46.26 6.13
C GLU A 944 -22.84 -44.85 6.74
N ALA A 945 -23.94 -44.62 7.47
CA ALA A 945 -23.99 -43.74 8.65
C ALA A 945 -25.42 -43.70 9.22
N GLU A 946 -25.85 -44.79 9.88
CA GLU A 946 -26.88 -44.74 10.92
C GLU A 946 -26.36 -45.42 12.19
N GLY A 947 -26.63 -44.80 13.34
CA GLY A 947 -26.21 -45.21 14.69
C GLY A 947 -25.15 -44.24 15.23
N GLU A 948 -25.34 -43.46 16.29
CA GLU A 948 -26.18 -43.51 17.50
C GLU A 948 -26.51 -42.03 17.84
N THR A 949 -27.63 -41.62 18.43
CA THR A 949 -28.22 -42.03 19.71
C THR A 949 -29.64 -41.45 19.80
N LYS A 950 -30.61 -42.30 20.21
CA LYS A 950 -31.82 -41.89 20.93
C LYS A 950 -31.63 -42.24 22.40
N GLU A 951 -32.08 -41.37 23.29
CA GLU A 951 -32.97 -41.65 24.45
C GLU A 951 -33.15 -40.33 25.23
N VAL A 952 -34.38 -39.78 25.30
CA VAL A 952 -35.37 -39.90 26.41
C VAL A 952 -35.29 -38.64 27.29
N ASP A 953 -36.34 -37.91 27.66
CA ASP A 953 -37.80 -38.03 27.55
C ASP A 953 -38.38 -36.62 27.91
N GLU A 954 -39.42 -36.13 27.22
CA GLU A 954 -40.84 -36.07 27.66
C GLU A 954 -41.14 -34.77 28.47
N VAL A 955 -42.14 -33.94 28.13
CA VAL A 955 -43.54 -34.05 28.56
C VAL A 955 -44.45 -33.12 27.70
N GLU A 956 -45.52 -33.74 27.18
CA GLU A 956 -46.91 -33.30 26.90
C GLU A 956 -47.23 -31.91 26.29
N ALA A 957 -47.85 -31.83 25.10
CA ALA A 957 -49.30 -31.91 24.80
C ALA A 957 -50.05 -30.59 25.15
N LYS A 958 -51.00 -30.04 24.37
CA LYS A 958 -52.09 -30.68 23.62
C LYS A 958 -52.89 -29.59 22.85
N GLU A 959 -53.53 -30.01 21.75
CA GLU A 959 -54.77 -29.49 21.09
C GLU A 959 -54.53 -28.72 19.77
N GLY A 960 -55.22 -28.99 18.64
CA GLY A 960 -56.43 -29.77 18.39
C GLY A 960 -57.37 -28.97 17.47
N ALA A 961 -57.85 -29.61 16.39
CA ALA A 961 -58.83 -29.15 15.38
C ALA A 961 -58.29 -28.21 14.26
N GLY A 962 -58.52 -28.43 12.97
CA GLY A 962 -59.44 -29.32 12.26
C GLY A 962 -60.53 -28.53 11.51
N SER A 963 -60.69 -28.84 10.22
CA SER A 963 -61.67 -28.34 9.22
C SER A 963 -61.27 -27.10 8.42
N GLY A 964 -61.44 -27.02 7.09
CA GLY A 964 -61.93 -28.00 6.11
C GLY A 964 -62.16 -27.35 4.73
N ALA A 965 -62.19 -28.20 3.69
CA ALA A 965 -62.85 -28.02 2.36
C ALA A 965 -62.26 -26.92 1.43
N PHE A 966 -62.27 -26.96 0.08
CA PHE A 966 -63.01 -27.73 -0.92
C PHE A 966 -62.38 -27.51 -2.33
N SER A 967 -62.35 -28.57 -3.15
CA SER A 967 -62.49 -28.69 -4.63
C SER A 967 -62.36 -27.44 -5.55
N GLN A 968 -61.42 -27.37 -6.52
CA GLN A 968 -61.39 -27.94 -7.90
C GLN A 968 -62.25 -27.18 -8.95
N LYS A 969 -61.72 -27.12 -10.20
CA LYS A 969 -62.36 -26.91 -11.54
C LYS A 969 -62.48 -25.45 -12.06
N ASP A 970 -62.33 -25.09 -13.34
CA ASP A 970 -62.38 -25.74 -14.68
C ASP A 970 -61.62 -24.82 -15.70
N GLN A 971 -60.79 -25.30 -16.63
CA GLN A 971 -61.02 -25.74 -18.04
C GLN A 971 -61.29 -24.66 -19.14
N HIS A 972 -60.69 -24.94 -20.32
CA HIS A 972 -61.05 -24.57 -21.71
C HIS A 972 -60.66 -23.18 -22.26
N GLU A 973 -60.29 -22.95 -23.53
CA GLU A 973 -59.97 -23.75 -24.73
C GLU A 973 -59.38 -22.77 -25.81
N ARG A 974 -58.55 -23.30 -26.73
CA ARG A 974 -58.41 -23.01 -28.18
C ARG A 974 -58.80 -21.65 -28.80
N ASP A 975 -57.89 -21.03 -29.56
CA ASP A 975 -57.80 -21.05 -31.05
C ASP A 975 -56.96 -19.89 -31.63
N GLU A 976 -56.11 -20.22 -32.61
CA GLU A 976 -55.40 -19.37 -33.60
C GLU A 976 -56.39 -18.70 -34.60
N PRO A 977 -56.04 -17.80 -35.59
CA PRO A 977 -54.81 -17.78 -36.43
C PRO A 977 -54.33 -16.43 -37.05
N GLY A 978 -53.23 -16.49 -37.83
CA GLY A 978 -53.09 -15.78 -39.13
C GLY A 978 -51.96 -14.74 -39.25
N LYS A 979 -50.85 -15.07 -39.95
CA LYS A 979 -50.49 -14.66 -41.35
C LYS A 979 -50.08 -13.17 -41.50
N ASP A 980 -49.04 -12.75 -42.22
CA ASP A 980 -48.36 -13.28 -43.41
C ASP A 980 -47.14 -12.41 -43.77
N ARG A 981 -46.24 -12.97 -44.60
CA ARG A 981 -45.32 -12.37 -45.61
C ARG A 981 -43.82 -12.25 -45.34
N ALA A 982 -43.12 -12.55 -46.44
CA ALA A 982 -41.75 -12.97 -46.64
C ALA A 982 -40.98 -12.04 -47.62
N ALA A 983 -39.76 -12.48 -47.99
CA ALA A 983 -38.87 -12.10 -49.10
C ALA A 983 -37.75 -11.08 -48.75
N VAL A 984 -36.45 -11.45 -48.69
CA VAL A 984 -35.45 -11.88 -49.73
C VAL A 984 -34.67 -10.70 -50.35
N GLN A 985 -33.33 -10.71 -50.18
CA GLN A 985 -32.22 -10.30 -51.08
C GLN A 985 -30.93 -10.28 -50.20
N GLY A 986 -29.78 -10.91 -50.47
CA GLY A 986 -29.01 -11.21 -51.69
C GLY A 986 -27.63 -10.52 -51.55
N ALA A 987 -26.57 -11.17 -51.06
CA ALA A 987 -25.47 -11.87 -51.79
C ALA A 987 -24.31 -10.98 -52.33
N ASN A 988 -23.09 -11.59 -52.29
CA ASN A 988 -21.74 -11.18 -52.75
C ASN A 988 -20.83 -10.57 -51.66
N GLY A 989 -19.61 -11.05 -51.35
CA GLY A 989 -18.75 -12.11 -51.91
C GLY A 989 -17.33 -11.57 -52.10
N GLN A 990 -16.29 -12.17 -51.48
CA GLN A 990 -15.01 -12.52 -52.11
C GLN A 990 -14.01 -13.22 -51.18
N ILE A 991 -13.26 -14.12 -51.81
CA ILE A 991 -12.35 -15.16 -51.32
C ILE A 991 -10.92 -14.81 -51.78
N MET A 992 -9.87 -15.23 -51.06
CA MET A 992 -8.57 -15.76 -51.57
C MET A 992 -7.69 -16.13 -50.35
N GLY A 993 -6.94 -17.23 -50.26
CA GLY A 993 -6.64 -18.33 -51.17
C GLY A 993 -5.67 -19.33 -50.50
N TYR A 994 -5.83 -20.61 -50.85
CA TYR A 994 -5.06 -21.84 -50.57
C TYR A 994 -3.67 -21.85 -51.29
N PRO A 995 -2.71 -22.80 -51.09
CA PRO A 995 -2.95 -24.25 -51.15
C PRO A 995 -2.10 -25.23 -50.31
N GLY A 996 -2.67 -26.43 -50.15
CA GLY A 996 -1.98 -27.65 -49.73
C GLY A 996 -1.58 -28.54 -50.92
N VAL A 997 -0.65 -29.43 -50.62
CA VAL A 997 -0.15 -30.60 -51.39
C VAL A 997 0.02 -31.68 -50.30
N GLY A 998 -0.39 -32.94 -50.35
CA GLY A 998 -0.89 -33.84 -51.38
C GLY A 998 -0.34 -35.23 -51.06
N ILE A 999 -1.21 -36.26 -51.05
CA ILE A 999 -0.95 -37.63 -51.54
C ILE A 999 -0.55 -38.74 -50.50
N THR A 1000 -1.53 -39.65 -50.32
CA THR A 1000 -1.54 -41.15 -50.22
C THR A 1000 -1.11 -41.93 -48.99
N ASP A 1001 -2.05 -42.77 -48.56
CA ASP A 1001 -1.91 -44.00 -47.78
C ASP A 1001 -1.18 -45.11 -48.54
N ALA A 1002 -0.40 -45.91 -47.79
CA ALA A 1002 -0.06 -47.29 -48.13
C ALA A 1002 0.24 -48.07 -46.83
N GLU A 1003 -0.57 -49.09 -46.53
CA GLU A 1003 -0.22 -50.20 -45.63
C GLU A 1003 1.00 -50.97 -46.18
N PRO A 1004 1.77 -51.67 -45.34
CA PRO A 1004 1.54 -53.12 -45.28
C PRO A 1004 1.87 -53.82 -43.93
N THR A 1005 1.06 -54.86 -43.68
CA THR A 1005 1.40 -56.24 -43.25
C THR A 1005 1.99 -56.54 -41.87
N ASP A 1006 1.18 -57.30 -41.13
CA ASP A 1006 1.52 -58.17 -40.00
C ASP A 1006 2.37 -59.40 -40.41
N SER A 1007 3.26 -59.82 -39.50
CA SER A 1007 3.64 -61.22 -39.25
C SER A 1007 4.33 -61.29 -37.88
N GLU A 1008 3.69 -61.92 -36.88
CA GLU A 1008 4.08 -63.21 -36.26
C GLU A 1008 5.47 -63.21 -35.59
N GLU A 1009 5.74 -63.74 -34.40
CA GLU A 1009 5.04 -64.32 -33.25
C GLU A 1009 6.20 -64.59 -32.24
N ASP A 1010 6.02 -64.45 -30.93
CA ASP A 1010 6.63 -65.30 -29.87
C ASP A 1010 6.57 -64.67 -28.46
N SER A 1011 5.58 -65.17 -27.70
CA SER A 1011 5.57 -65.60 -26.29
C SER A 1011 6.11 -64.74 -25.12
N GLU A 1012 5.18 -64.59 -24.15
CA GLU A 1012 5.30 -64.67 -22.68
C GLU A 1012 5.44 -63.38 -21.82
N ALA A 1013 4.32 -63.11 -21.13
CA ALA A 1013 4.15 -62.69 -19.73
C ALA A 1013 4.48 -61.24 -19.33
N ASP A 1014 3.45 -60.40 -19.13
CA ASP A 1014 2.89 -60.08 -17.81
C ASP A 1014 1.85 -58.95 -17.93
N ALA A 1015 0.80 -59.02 -17.10
CA ALA A 1015 -0.26 -58.01 -17.07
C ALA A 1015 0.26 -56.71 -16.42
N GLU A 1016 0.40 -55.64 -17.21
CA GLU A 1016 0.70 -54.30 -16.70
C GLU A 1016 -0.49 -53.36 -16.95
N SER A 1017 -1.00 -52.85 -15.83
CA SER A 1017 -2.09 -51.90 -15.73
C SER A 1017 -1.82 -50.64 -16.53
N ASP A 1018 -2.86 -50.15 -17.20
CA ASP A 1018 -3.00 -48.81 -17.76
C ASP A 1018 -2.53 -47.73 -16.77
N THR A 1019 -1.27 -47.30 -16.89
CA THR A 1019 -0.74 -46.13 -16.20
C THR A 1019 -0.68 -44.96 -17.17
N ARG A 1020 -1.81 -44.28 -17.37
CA ARG A 1020 -1.74 -42.84 -17.66
C ARG A 1020 -1.07 -42.17 -16.44
N PRO A 1021 -0.01 -41.36 -16.64
CA PRO A 1021 0.57 -40.63 -15.52
C PRO A 1021 -0.48 -39.65 -14.97
N GLU A 1022 -0.85 -39.81 -13.71
CA GLU A 1022 -1.63 -38.81 -12.97
C GLU A 1022 -0.88 -37.48 -13.02
N MET A 1023 -1.43 -36.48 -13.71
CA MET A 1023 -0.97 -35.10 -13.54
C MET A 1023 -1.19 -34.72 -12.08
N ASN A 1024 -0.10 -34.42 -11.36
CA ASN A 1024 -0.19 -33.87 -10.02
C ASN A 1024 -0.67 -32.42 -10.13
N TYR A 1025 -1.82 -32.11 -9.53
CA TYR A 1025 -2.35 -30.76 -9.43
C TYR A 1025 -2.24 -30.25 -8.00
N VAL A 1026 -1.87 -28.98 -7.86
CA VAL A 1026 -2.05 -28.24 -6.61
C VAL A 1026 -3.51 -27.79 -6.58
N GLU A 1027 -4.32 -28.51 -5.82
CA GLU A 1027 -5.76 -28.28 -5.71
C GLU A 1027 -6.09 -27.66 -4.35
N MET A 1028 -6.68 -26.47 -4.38
CA MET A 1028 -7.29 -25.80 -3.26
C MET A 1028 -8.80 -25.89 -3.38
N LYS A 1029 -9.44 -26.54 -2.41
CA LYS A 1029 -10.88 -26.71 -2.35
C LYS A 1029 -11.58 -25.37 -2.09
N ALA A 1030 -12.64 -25.10 -2.86
CA ALA A 1030 -13.51 -23.95 -2.68
C ALA A 1030 -14.22 -23.95 -1.32
N ALA A 1031 -14.24 -22.80 -0.64
CA ALA A 1031 -14.98 -22.57 0.59
C ALA A 1031 -16.33 -21.88 0.34
N GLU A 1032 -17.11 -22.40 -0.62
CA GLU A 1032 -18.41 -21.82 -1.02
C GLU A 1032 -19.40 -21.70 0.15
N SER A 1033 -19.35 -22.63 1.12
CA SER A 1033 -20.21 -22.57 2.31
C SER A 1033 -19.96 -21.32 3.15
N ASP A 1034 -18.71 -20.86 3.24
CA ASP A 1034 -18.38 -19.65 3.97
C ASP A 1034 -18.84 -18.40 3.19
N ALA A 1035 -18.66 -18.39 1.86
CA ALA A 1035 -19.19 -17.33 0.99
C ALA A 1035 -20.71 -17.20 1.13
N ARG A 1036 -21.43 -18.32 0.98
CA ARG A 1036 -22.88 -18.39 1.14
C ARG A 1036 -23.33 -17.88 2.51
N TRP A 1037 -22.63 -18.29 3.57
CA TRP A 1037 -22.97 -17.83 4.92
C TRP A 1037 -22.77 -16.31 5.07
N ILE A 1038 -21.66 -15.74 4.57
CA ILE A 1038 -21.42 -14.29 4.62
C ILE A 1038 -22.52 -13.52 3.86
N ALA A 1039 -22.88 -13.96 2.65
CA ALA A 1039 -23.93 -13.31 1.87
C ALA A 1039 -25.30 -13.34 2.59
N LEU A 1040 -25.69 -14.51 3.12
CA LEU A 1040 -26.97 -14.67 3.78
C LEU A 1040 -27.03 -13.96 5.14
N GLU A 1041 -25.94 -14.00 5.91
CA GLU A 1041 -25.83 -13.28 7.18
C GLU A 1041 -25.84 -11.77 6.94
N GLY A 1042 -25.08 -11.27 5.97
CA GLY A 1042 -25.11 -9.88 5.53
C GLY A 1042 -26.52 -9.42 5.16
N ARG A 1043 -27.22 -10.19 4.32
CA ARG A 1043 -28.62 -9.93 3.92
C ARG A 1043 -29.59 -9.89 5.10
N SER A 1044 -29.54 -10.92 5.93
CA SER A 1044 -30.40 -11.08 7.11
C SER A 1044 -30.18 -9.94 8.09
N TRP A 1045 -28.93 -9.54 8.30
CA TRP A 1045 -28.53 -8.48 9.21
C TRP A 1045 -28.90 -7.10 8.68
N ALA A 1046 -28.60 -6.80 7.41
CA ALA A 1046 -28.95 -5.54 6.77
C ALA A 1046 -30.47 -5.26 6.85
N ARG A 1047 -31.29 -6.28 6.59
CA ARG A 1047 -32.77 -6.20 6.72
C ARG A 1047 -33.26 -5.97 8.16
N LYS A 1048 -32.41 -6.12 9.18
CA LYS A 1048 -32.76 -5.93 10.60
C LYS A 1048 -32.21 -4.63 11.20
N VAL A 1049 -31.04 -4.16 10.76
CA VAL A 1049 -30.36 -3.02 11.41
C VAL A 1049 -29.97 -1.87 10.47
N LEU A 1050 -30.14 -2.04 9.16
CA LEU A 1050 -29.86 -1.03 8.15
C LEU A 1050 -31.15 -0.56 7.45
N ARG A 1051 -32.28 -0.60 8.16
CA ARG A 1051 -33.56 -0.15 7.60
C ARG A 1051 -33.70 1.37 7.70
N ARG A 1052 -34.71 1.93 7.01
CA ARG A 1052 -35.08 3.36 7.12
C ARG A 1052 -35.39 3.75 8.57
N GLU A 1053 -36.02 2.84 9.31
CA GLU A 1053 -36.36 3.04 10.71
C GLU A 1053 -35.09 3.11 11.58
N ASP A 1054 -34.11 2.24 11.34
CA ASP A 1054 -32.84 2.23 12.09
C ASP A 1054 -32.00 3.48 11.83
N ALA A 1055 -32.02 3.97 10.58
CA ALA A 1055 -31.48 5.29 10.22
C ALA A 1055 -32.19 6.42 10.99
N GLY A 1056 -33.51 6.33 11.14
CA GLY A 1056 -34.29 7.23 12.00
C GLY A 1056 -33.88 7.17 13.47
N VAL A 1057 -33.65 5.97 14.04
CA VAL A 1057 -33.19 5.80 15.44
C VAL A 1057 -31.84 6.51 15.63
N TYR A 1058 -30.92 6.31 14.70
CA TYR A 1058 -29.60 6.91 14.72
C TYR A 1058 -29.69 8.44 14.60
N LEU A 1059 -30.46 8.95 13.63
CA LEU A 1059 -30.59 10.38 13.41
C LEU A 1059 -31.28 11.07 14.58
N TYR A 1060 -32.35 10.48 15.12
CA TYR A 1060 -33.01 11.01 16.31
C TYR A 1060 -32.03 11.05 17.49
N ARG A 1061 -31.24 9.99 17.70
CA ARG A 1061 -30.22 9.99 18.74
C ARG A 1061 -29.20 11.12 18.57
N LEU A 1062 -28.66 11.25 17.36
CA LEU A 1062 -27.68 12.26 17.00
C LEU A 1062 -28.22 13.68 17.24
N LEU A 1063 -29.46 13.96 16.82
CA LEU A 1063 -30.08 15.26 16.96
C LEU A 1063 -30.41 15.62 18.42
N LEU A 1064 -30.69 14.63 19.28
CA LEU A 1064 -30.81 14.86 20.73
C LEU A 1064 -29.48 15.27 21.36
N GLU A 1065 -28.39 14.59 21.01
CA GLU A 1065 -27.05 14.95 21.50
C GLU A 1065 -26.58 16.29 20.94
N TRP A 1066 -26.86 16.57 19.67
CA TRP A 1066 -26.59 17.87 19.05
C TRP A 1066 -27.40 19.00 19.71
N GLY A 1067 -28.70 18.78 19.91
CA GLY A 1067 -29.61 19.72 20.59
C GLY A 1067 -29.12 20.06 22.00
N ARG A 1068 -28.66 19.05 22.75
CA ARG A 1068 -28.00 19.27 24.05
C ARG A 1068 -26.75 20.13 23.91
N LEU A 1069 -25.91 19.86 22.91
CA LEU A 1069 -24.63 20.53 22.74
C LEU A 1069 -24.77 22.03 22.42
N VAL A 1070 -25.79 22.39 21.64
CA VAL A 1070 -26.10 23.79 21.27
C VAL A 1070 -26.99 24.52 22.28
N SER A 1071 -27.45 23.83 23.32
CA SER A 1071 -28.21 24.42 24.42
C SER A 1071 -27.30 25.18 25.38
N ASP A 1072 -27.79 26.32 25.88
CA ASP A 1072 -27.10 27.08 26.92
C ASP A 1072 -27.11 26.33 28.27
N ASP A 1073 -28.06 25.41 28.46
CA ASP A 1073 -28.22 24.55 29.65
C ASP A 1073 -27.57 23.17 29.49
N ARG A 1074 -26.57 23.01 28.62
CA ARG A 1074 -25.96 21.69 28.30
C ARG A 1074 -25.36 20.92 29.49
N ASP A 1075 -24.99 21.65 30.55
CA ASP A 1075 -24.43 21.13 31.80
C ASP A 1075 -25.52 20.78 32.83
N SER A 1076 -26.74 21.28 32.62
CA SER A 1076 -27.93 20.96 33.39
C SER A 1076 -28.42 19.59 32.92
N ALA A 1077 -28.34 18.58 33.79
CA ALA A 1077 -28.84 17.24 33.47
C ALA A 1077 -30.36 17.29 33.21
N GLY A 1078 -30.82 16.49 32.25
CA GLY A 1078 -32.21 16.06 32.27
C GLY A 1078 -32.43 15.20 33.50
N GLU A 1079 -33.02 15.77 34.54
CA GLU A 1079 -33.68 14.96 35.57
C GLU A 1079 -34.73 14.12 34.84
N ILE A 1080 -34.39 12.86 34.58
CA ILE A 1080 -35.39 11.84 34.26
C ILE A 1080 -36.15 11.64 35.55
N THR A 1081 -37.17 12.48 35.76
CA THR A 1081 -38.12 12.31 36.86
C THR A 1081 -38.80 10.97 36.62
N GLU A 1082 -38.56 10.04 37.54
CA GLU A 1082 -39.24 8.76 37.63
C GLU A 1082 -40.74 9.03 37.85
N SER A 1083 -41.48 9.22 36.77
CA SER A 1083 -42.94 9.14 36.79
C SER A 1083 -43.40 8.23 35.65
N ILE A 1084 -43.15 6.93 35.81
CA ILE A 1084 -44.03 5.85 35.37
C ILE A 1084 -44.19 4.89 36.54
#